data_AF-A0A233HNC5-F1
#
_entry.id   AF-A0A233HNC5-F1
#
_cell.length_a   1.000
_cell.length_b   1.000
_cell.length_c   1.000
_cell.angle_alpha   90.00
_cell.angle_beta   90.00
_cell.angle_gamma   90.00
#
_symmetry.space_group_name_H-M   'P 1'
#
loop_
_entity.id
_entity.type
_entity.pdbx_description
1 polymer ?
#
loop_
_entity_poly.entity_id
_entity_poly.type
_entity_poly.pdbx_seq_one_letter_code
_entity_poly.pdbx_strand_id
1 'polypeptide(L)'
;MNADEKILIKAPRSHKDGHLFEVSETAVDWVDQYQHFKGVTKSIVELLNLISLRGFRSQDGLVSTTELIEATDGQLTRAAIQQRLRAAVSIGLFKQIPVRFEEGLAGKTMLHKFVNPNKLISVLGSTSLVTESVKQTEKRKRSKALAQTQVNKRLLTEHGLNIPPAMKDEADQFVVSPTNWAGIIDQALAPPRTRKSYQKSMVSISGTRAIIETRSSKNIMTVDDLMTLFALFTLTVQYHDHHQEDYQLNTKHTPNKTPLYITDILSLRGKKDSGPARDSIRDSIDRIEFTDFQLHELTGRWLSENMPEGFKSDRFRFLARTITASEEAPTEGADGEIRIKPNLYILVWEPSFYEELLTRDYFFLFPPEILKQHTLVFQLYSYFRSRMSRRHTDSMLLSELNQKLARNIEWRRFSMDLVRELKRLSEGKGSDSLFVVNLWGYHLTVTTLVDKEKVMDYQVDIKCDVEEVLRYSRARTTNAGKRNMAPTLPNPLRNEMVSKQKLEELSEIIDGEFEPIQRKAPSPKGKLGRRVKQRKHLVEINADEITITLSKYTSPEALERSITALSAMTGHPPSSIKEECTELIDKLDWLRVGNEAISYETLSKLIELYNTKNENKHLSIERLISGLAVRRKVCKQVYEGHLDESVFRALDEVAIGI
;
A
#
# COMPACT_ATOMS: atom_id res chain seq x y z
N MET A 1 -28.25 48.22 35.55
CA MET A 1 -27.61 47.52 36.68
C MET A 1 -26.12 47.43 36.35
N ASN A 2 -25.28 48.05 37.18
CA ASN A 2 -23.84 48.19 36.94
C ASN A 2 -23.14 46.82 36.88
N ALA A 3 -22.08 46.73 36.07
CA ALA A 3 -21.42 45.48 35.71
C ALA A 3 -20.60 44.79 36.84
N ASP A 4 -20.69 45.26 38.10
CA ASP A 4 -19.80 44.82 39.19
C ASP A 4 -20.50 44.50 40.54
N GLU A 5 -21.81 44.22 40.55
CA GLU A 5 -22.46 43.71 41.77
C GLU A 5 -22.24 42.21 41.94
N LYS A 6 -21.22 41.84 42.72
CA LYS A 6 -20.98 40.44 43.17
C LYS A 6 -21.99 40.05 44.25
N ILE A 7 -22.73 38.97 44.02
CA ILE A 7 -23.70 38.45 44.98
C ILE A 7 -22.97 37.85 46.19
N LEU A 8 -23.42 38.19 47.41
CA LEU A 8 -22.88 37.63 48.66
C LEU A 8 -23.51 36.26 48.94
N ILE A 9 -22.68 35.23 49.12
CA ILE A 9 -23.06 33.88 49.53
C ILE A 9 -22.71 33.68 51.01
N LYS A 10 -23.69 33.28 51.81
CA LYS A 10 -23.55 33.13 53.27
C LYS A 10 -22.87 31.81 53.66
N ALA A 11 -22.31 31.77 54.87
CA ALA A 11 -21.82 30.53 55.48
C ALA A 11 -22.97 29.49 55.63
N PRO A 12 -22.72 28.17 55.49
CA PRO A 12 -21.42 27.48 55.51
C PRO A 12 -20.74 27.32 54.13
N ARG A 13 -21.28 27.90 53.05
CA ARG A 13 -20.72 27.72 51.70
C ARG A 13 -19.37 28.42 51.53
N SER A 14 -18.46 27.77 50.80
CA SER A 14 -17.14 28.30 50.50
C SER A 14 -16.75 28.06 49.03
N HIS A 15 -15.67 28.69 48.58
CA HIS A 15 -15.13 28.47 47.23
C HIS A 15 -14.74 27.01 46.95
N LYS A 16 -14.50 26.20 47.99
CA LYS A 16 -14.19 24.77 47.86
C LYS A 16 -15.35 23.97 47.27
N ASP A 17 -16.58 24.46 47.45
CA ASP A 17 -17.79 23.79 46.98
C ASP A 17 -17.93 23.82 45.45
N GLY A 18 -17.12 24.63 44.76
CA GLY A 18 -17.11 24.76 43.31
C GLY A 18 -18.15 25.76 42.81
N HIS A 19 -18.61 25.58 41.56
CA HIS A 19 -19.67 26.42 41.00
C HIS A 19 -21.00 26.17 41.69
N LEU A 20 -21.80 27.23 41.78
CA LEU A 20 -23.12 27.21 42.41
C LEU A 20 -24.21 27.31 41.34
N PHE A 21 -25.36 26.70 41.62
CA PHE A 21 -26.56 26.71 40.81
C PHE A 21 -27.73 27.24 41.64
N GLU A 22 -28.46 28.21 41.10
CA GLU A 22 -29.67 28.74 41.75
C GLU A 22 -30.82 27.76 41.54
N VAL A 23 -31.42 27.30 42.65
CA VAL A 23 -32.59 26.42 42.61
C VAL A 23 -33.80 27.25 42.21
N SER A 24 -34.51 26.77 41.19
CA SER A 24 -35.76 27.37 40.74
C SER A 24 -36.76 26.25 40.53
N GLU A 25 -37.90 26.30 41.22
CA GLU A 25 -38.96 25.28 41.08
C GLU A 25 -39.47 25.20 39.63
N THR A 26 -39.54 26.36 38.97
CA THR A 26 -39.90 26.49 37.55
C THR A 26 -38.85 25.94 36.58
N ALA A 27 -37.63 25.64 37.05
CA ALA A 27 -36.60 25.07 36.19
C ALA A 27 -36.96 23.64 35.77
N VAL A 28 -37.71 22.89 36.58
CA VAL A 28 -38.14 21.51 36.25
C VAL A 28 -38.94 21.50 34.95
N ASP A 29 -39.93 22.39 34.83
CA ASP A 29 -40.73 22.54 33.62
C ASP A 29 -39.91 23.06 32.42
N TRP A 30 -38.88 23.88 32.70
CA TRP A 30 -37.98 24.39 31.66
C TRP A 30 -37.02 23.33 31.14
N VAL A 31 -36.63 22.33 31.94
CA VAL A 31 -35.74 21.25 31.49
C VAL A 31 -36.36 20.47 30.34
N ASP A 32 -37.66 20.16 30.40
CA ASP A 32 -38.37 19.50 29.31
C ASP A 32 -38.45 20.38 28.06
N GLN A 33 -38.69 21.68 28.23
CA GLN A 33 -38.70 22.63 27.13
C GLN A 33 -37.32 22.79 26.47
N TYR A 34 -36.21 22.72 27.25
CA TYR A 34 -34.86 22.83 26.72
C TYR A 34 -34.51 21.70 25.75
N GLN A 35 -35.12 20.52 25.88
CA GLN A 35 -34.86 19.36 25.00
C GLN A 35 -35.24 19.63 23.53
N HIS A 36 -36.08 20.63 23.28
CA HIS A 36 -36.49 21.02 21.93
C HIS A 36 -35.48 21.93 21.21
N PHE A 37 -34.49 22.48 21.92
CA PHE A 37 -33.47 23.35 21.32
C PHE A 37 -32.31 22.53 20.74
N LYS A 38 -31.84 22.94 19.55
CA LYS A 38 -30.65 22.36 18.92
C LYS A 38 -29.43 22.47 19.85
N GLY A 39 -28.69 21.37 19.99
CA GLY A 39 -27.48 21.29 20.80
C GLY A 39 -27.68 20.77 22.23
N VAL A 40 -28.92 20.66 22.71
CA VAL A 40 -29.21 20.05 24.02
C VAL A 40 -29.13 18.53 23.92
N THR A 41 -28.04 17.97 24.46
CA THR A 41 -27.75 16.53 24.47
C THR A 41 -28.28 15.87 25.74
N LYS A 42 -28.42 14.54 25.71
CA LYS A 42 -28.88 13.75 26.88
C LYS A 42 -28.01 13.98 28.12
N SER A 43 -26.70 14.18 27.96
CA SER A 43 -25.77 14.46 29.06
C SER A 43 -25.98 15.83 29.70
N ILE A 44 -26.46 16.82 28.93
CA ILE A 44 -26.83 18.13 29.48
C ILE A 44 -28.12 17.99 30.28
N VAL A 45 -29.14 17.32 29.74
CA VAL A 45 -30.41 17.06 30.43
C VAL A 45 -30.19 16.31 31.75
N GLU A 46 -29.29 15.33 31.77
CA GLU A 46 -28.91 14.62 33.00
C GLU A 46 -28.32 15.57 34.06
N LEU A 47 -27.45 16.51 33.68
CA LEU A 47 -26.94 17.52 34.60
C LEU A 47 -28.07 18.43 35.12
N LEU A 48 -28.99 18.86 34.27
CA LEU A 48 -30.10 19.73 34.69
C LEU A 48 -31.06 19.00 35.64
N ASN A 49 -31.38 17.75 35.35
CA ASN A 49 -32.21 16.91 36.21
C ASN A 49 -31.55 16.67 37.57
N LEU A 50 -30.23 16.47 37.59
CA LEU A 50 -29.48 16.30 38.83
C LEU A 50 -29.48 17.58 39.69
N ILE A 51 -29.33 18.75 39.06
CA ILE A 51 -29.44 20.06 39.74
C ILE A 51 -30.84 20.24 40.32
N SER A 52 -31.89 19.94 39.55
CA SER A 52 -33.28 20.04 40.01
C SER A 52 -33.57 19.07 41.16
N LEU A 53 -33.16 17.81 41.03
CA LEU A 53 -33.37 16.77 42.04
C LEU A 53 -32.67 17.12 43.36
N ARG A 54 -31.42 17.60 43.28
CA ARG A 54 -30.67 18.02 44.47
C ARG A 54 -31.21 19.33 45.03
N GLY A 55 -31.75 20.21 44.18
CA GLY A 55 -32.37 21.47 44.55
C GLY A 55 -33.55 21.31 45.51
N PHE A 56 -34.35 20.24 45.37
CA PHE A 56 -35.43 19.93 46.33
C PHE A 56 -34.96 19.66 47.76
N ARG A 57 -33.67 19.32 47.95
CA ARG A 57 -33.07 19.07 49.27
C ARG A 57 -32.22 20.25 49.76
N SER A 58 -32.14 21.34 48.99
CA SER A 58 -31.38 22.53 49.35
C SER A 58 -32.11 23.35 50.42
N GLN A 59 -31.37 23.82 51.44
CA GLN A 59 -31.92 24.66 52.52
C GLN A 59 -31.72 26.16 52.28
N ASP A 60 -30.81 26.53 51.38
CA ASP A 60 -30.43 27.91 51.09
C ASP A 60 -30.71 28.32 49.64
N GLY A 61 -31.46 27.50 48.91
CA GLY A 61 -31.84 27.75 47.51
C GLY A 61 -30.69 27.62 46.52
N LEU A 62 -29.55 27.05 46.94
CA LEU A 62 -28.38 26.85 46.10
C LEU A 62 -28.00 25.38 46.04
N VAL A 63 -27.41 24.95 44.92
CA VAL A 63 -26.78 23.64 44.77
C VAL A 63 -25.35 23.83 44.34
N SER A 64 -24.41 23.18 45.01
CA SER A 64 -23.00 23.24 44.66
C SER A 64 -22.57 22.10 43.75
N THR A 65 -21.47 22.29 43.02
CA THR A 65 -20.86 21.22 42.23
C THR A 65 -20.47 20.02 43.10
N THR A 66 -20.07 20.26 44.35
CA THR A 66 -19.68 19.21 45.29
C THR A 66 -20.89 18.37 45.70
N GLU A 67 -22.04 19.01 45.97
CA GLU A 67 -23.29 18.31 46.27
C GLU A 67 -23.81 17.48 45.09
N LEU A 68 -23.54 17.88 43.85
CA LEU A 68 -23.88 17.08 42.65
C LEU A 68 -22.98 15.84 42.51
N ILE A 69 -21.70 15.94 42.89
CA ILE A 69 -20.77 14.82 42.92
C ILE A 69 -21.22 13.81 43.98
N GLU A 70 -21.56 14.30 45.18
CA GLU A 70 -22.10 13.47 46.26
C GLU A 70 -23.42 12.81 45.88
N ALA A 71 -24.33 13.52 45.19
CA ALA A 71 -25.61 12.99 44.75
C ALA A 71 -25.51 11.88 43.69
N THR A 72 -24.33 11.68 43.09
CA THR A 72 -24.06 10.64 42.10
C THR A 72 -23.07 9.58 42.60
N ASP A 73 -22.83 9.52 43.92
CA ASP A 73 -21.86 8.63 44.56
C ASP A 73 -20.46 8.71 43.90
N GLY A 74 -20.08 9.90 43.42
CA GLY A 74 -18.80 10.13 42.76
C GLY A 74 -18.70 9.65 41.30
N GLN A 75 -19.77 9.10 40.72
CA GLN A 75 -19.77 8.70 39.30
C GLN A 75 -19.61 9.90 38.36
N LEU A 76 -20.20 11.05 38.73
CA LEU A 76 -20.05 12.29 37.98
C LEU A 76 -18.91 13.12 38.56
N THR A 77 -17.76 13.13 37.88
CA THR A 77 -16.58 13.88 38.34
C THR A 77 -16.78 15.40 38.19
N ARG A 78 -16.05 16.19 38.99
CA ARG A 78 -16.04 17.66 38.88
C ARG A 78 -15.73 18.14 37.45
N ALA A 79 -14.82 17.48 36.76
CA ALA A 79 -14.46 17.79 35.37
C ALA A 79 -15.61 17.51 34.39
N ALA A 80 -16.33 16.40 34.56
CA ALA A 80 -17.49 16.05 33.73
C ALA A 80 -18.63 17.07 33.91
N ILE A 81 -18.89 17.50 35.16
CA ILE A 81 -19.88 18.55 35.44
C ILE A 81 -19.45 19.86 34.80
N GLN A 82 -18.19 20.27 34.93
CA GLN A 82 -17.69 21.51 34.29
C GLN A 82 -17.73 21.46 32.76
N GLN A 83 -17.48 20.31 32.14
CA GLN A 83 -17.61 20.14 30.69
C GLN A 83 -19.06 20.30 30.23
N ARG A 84 -20.00 19.61 30.89
CA ARG A 84 -21.44 19.71 30.63
C ARG A 84 -21.96 21.12 30.88
N LEU A 85 -21.48 21.78 31.93
CA LEU A 85 -21.81 23.16 32.27
C LEU A 85 -21.33 24.14 31.20
N ARG A 86 -20.08 24.00 30.71
CA ARG A 86 -19.56 24.84 29.61
C ARG A 86 -20.41 24.69 28.34
N ALA A 87 -20.82 23.47 28.00
CA ALA A 87 -21.71 23.22 26.87
C ALA A 87 -23.09 23.86 27.08
N ALA A 88 -23.68 23.72 28.27
CA ALA A 88 -24.97 24.33 28.61
C ALA A 88 -24.94 25.87 28.58
N VAL A 89 -23.84 26.48 29.05
CA VAL A 89 -23.61 27.93 28.98
C VAL A 89 -23.44 28.39 27.53
N SER A 90 -22.72 27.64 26.69
CA SER A 90 -22.57 27.96 25.27
C SER A 90 -23.89 27.93 24.49
N ILE A 91 -24.84 27.10 24.90
CA ILE A 91 -26.21 27.06 24.34
C ILE A 91 -27.07 28.21 24.87
N GLY A 92 -26.67 28.83 25.99
CA GLY A 92 -27.38 29.93 26.64
C GLY A 92 -28.32 29.48 27.78
N LEU A 93 -28.29 28.20 28.18
CA LEU A 93 -29.20 27.66 29.20
C LEU A 93 -28.98 28.28 30.60
N PHE A 94 -27.76 28.75 30.87
CA PHE A 94 -27.38 29.39 32.13
C PHE A 94 -26.84 30.80 31.92
N LYS A 95 -27.26 31.73 32.79
CA LYS A 95 -26.62 33.03 32.98
C LYS A 95 -25.60 32.91 34.12
N GLN A 96 -24.35 33.26 33.82
CA GLN A 96 -23.27 33.23 34.80
C GLN A 96 -23.20 34.57 35.57
N ILE A 97 -23.13 34.50 36.89
CA ILE A 97 -23.08 35.65 37.80
C ILE A 97 -21.89 35.49 38.75
N PRO A 98 -21.00 36.50 38.86
CA PRO A 98 -19.88 36.44 39.79
C PRO A 98 -20.36 36.60 41.25
N VAL A 99 -19.72 35.87 42.18
CA VAL A 99 -20.09 35.85 43.60
C VAL A 99 -18.92 36.24 44.51
N ARG A 100 -19.25 36.62 45.76
CA ARG A 100 -18.33 36.76 46.89
C ARG A 100 -18.87 35.97 48.08
N PHE A 101 -18.01 35.40 48.91
CA PHE A 101 -18.43 34.67 50.11
C PHE A 101 -18.33 35.56 51.34
N GLU A 102 -19.13 35.27 52.36
CA GLU A 102 -19.09 35.91 53.68
C GLU A 102 -17.77 35.65 54.41
N GLU A 103 -17.21 34.45 54.25
CA GLU A 103 -15.92 34.06 54.79
C GLU A 103 -15.01 33.48 53.68
N GLY A 104 -13.80 34.03 53.55
CA GLY A 104 -12.76 33.53 52.64
C GLY A 104 -12.77 34.12 51.21
N LEU A 105 -11.81 33.66 50.39
CA LEU A 105 -11.62 34.13 49.01
C LEU A 105 -12.68 33.55 48.06
N ALA A 106 -13.15 34.35 47.10
CA ALA A 106 -14.18 33.93 46.13
C ALA A 106 -13.72 32.95 45.05
N GLY A 107 -12.41 32.89 44.77
CA GLY A 107 -11.86 32.03 43.73
C GLY A 107 -12.46 32.30 42.33
N LYS A 108 -12.58 31.24 41.51
CA LYS A 108 -13.24 31.25 40.19
C LYS A 108 -14.72 30.82 40.27
N THR A 109 -15.30 30.83 41.46
CA THR A 109 -16.68 30.36 41.64
C THR A 109 -17.66 31.33 41.01
N MET A 110 -18.65 30.76 40.32
CA MET A 110 -19.71 31.49 39.62
C MET A 110 -21.04 30.87 40.01
N LEU A 111 -22.06 31.71 40.14
CA LEU A 111 -23.46 31.30 40.28
C LEU A 111 -24.10 31.19 38.89
N HIS A 112 -24.79 30.08 38.66
CA HIS A 112 -25.46 29.78 37.40
C HIS A 112 -26.97 29.81 37.61
N LYS A 113 -27.64 30.73 36.91
CA LYS A 113 -29.10 30.88 36.93
C LYS A 113 -29.72 30.37 35.64
N PHE A 114 -30.76 29.55 35.74
CA PHE A 114 -31.51 29.07 34.57
C PHE A 114 -32.14 30.23 33.78
N VAL A 115 -32.07 30.15 32.45
CA VAL A 115 -32.60 31.19 31.55
C VAL A 115 -33.93 30.74 30.95
N ASN A 116 -35.01 31.49 31.20
CA ASN A 116 -36.35 31.14 30.69
C ASN A 116 -36.33 30.77 29.18
N PRO A 117 -36.83 29.58 28.79
CA PRO A 117 -36.88 29.12 27.40
C PRO A 117 -37.50 30.12 26.42
N ASN A 118 -38.54 30.85 26.82
CA ASN A 118 -39.19 31.87 25.97
C ASN A 118 -38.22 33.00 25.58
N LYS A 119 -37.28 33.33 26.48
CA LYS A 119 -36.24 34.32 26.20
C LYS A 119 -35.18 33.76 25.25
N LEU A 120 -34.89 32.46 25.32
CA LEU A 120 -33.97 31.80 24.38
C LEU A 120 -34.53 31.74 22.96
N ILE A 121 -35.84 31.51 22.80
CA ILE A 121 -36.50 31.52 21.48
C ILE A 121 -36.37 32.89 20.80
N SER A 122 -36.48 33.98 21.59
CA SER A 122 -36.34 35.35 21.08
C SER A 122 -34.93 35.70 20.61
N VAL A 123 -33.89 35.07 21.19
CA VAL A 123 -32.48 35.34 20.89
C VAL A 123 -31.93 34.41 19.81
N LEU A 124 -32.38 33.15 19.76
CA LEU A 124 -31.85 32.11 18.86
C LEU A 124 -32.65 31.92 17.56
N GLY A 125 -33.81 32.59 17.42
CA GLY A 125 -34.69 32.46 16.25
C GLY A 125 -35.44 31.13 16.17
N SER A 126 -36.62 31.13 15.54
CA SER A 126 -37.54 29.98 15.43
C SER A 126 -36.97 28.78 14.64
N THR A 127 -35.85 28.96 13.93
CA THR A 127 -35.13 27.92 13.18
C THR A 127 -34.33 26.94 14.07
N SER A 128 -34.25 27.22 15.37
CA SER A 128 -33.48 26.44 16.36
C SER A 128 -34.29 25.36 17.09
N LEU A 129 -35.61 25.26 16.84
CA LEU A 129 -36.50 24.27 17.44
C LEU A 129 -36.57 23.00 16.59
N VAL A 130 -36.33 21.84 17.21
CA VAL A 130 -36.51 20.52 16.58
C VAL A 130 -37.90 20.00 16.93
N THR A 131 -38.87 20.18 16.03
CA THR A 131 -40.22 19.62 16.18
C THR A 131 -40.27 18.17 15.72
N GLU A 132 -41.11 17.35 16.38
CA GLU A 132 -41.32 15.93 16.01
C GLU A 132 -41.81 15.74 14.57
N SER A 133 -42.49 16.74 13.99
CA SER A 133 -42.91 16.74 12.60
C SER A 133 -41.74 16.68 11.62
N VAL A 134 -40.58 17.27 11.96
CA VAL A 134 -39.34 17.22 11.16
C VAL A 134 -38.68 15.84 11.27
N LYS A 135 -38.63 15.25 12.47
CA LYS A 135 -38.12 13.88 12.68
C LYS A 135 -38.99 12.83 11.98
N GLN A 136 -40.32 13.02 11.96
CA GLN A 136 -41.25 12.12 11.27
C GLN A 136 -41.22 12.30 9.74
N THR A 137 -41.08 13.52 9.22
CA THR A 137 -40.92 13.73 7.76
C THR A 137 -39.58 13.22 7.25
N GLU A 138 -38.50 13.33 8.01
CA GLU A 138 -37.21 12.70 7.67
C GLU A 138 -37.28 11.17 7.74
N LYS A 139 -37.94 10.59 8.75
CA LYS A 139 -38.19 9.14 8.80
C LYS A 139 -39.07 8.65 7.64
N ARG A 140 -40.12 9.39 7.27
CA ARG A 140 -40.97 9.07 6.09
C ARG A 140 -40.22 9.23 4.77
N LYS A 141 -39.36 10.24 4.62
CA LYS A 141 -38.49 10.38 3.44
C LYS A 141 -37.46 9.27 3.36
N ARG A 142 -36.84 8.88 4.48
CA ARG A 142 -35.93 7.72 4.55
C ARG A 142 -36.64 6.40 4.27
N SER A 143 -37.83 6.16 4.83
CA SER A 143 -38.57 4.92 4.60
C SER A 143 -39.13 4.82 3.18
N LYS A 144 -39.60 5.92 2.60
CA LYS A 144 -40.06 5.97 1.21
C LYS A 144 -38.89 5.84 0.23
N ALA A 145 -37.73 6.43 0.52
CA ALA A 145 -36.51 6.21 -0.24
C ALA A 145 -36.00 4.77 -0.12
N LEU A 146 -36.04 4.16 1.07
CA LEU A 146 -35.62 2.77 1.27
C LEU A 146 -36.55 1.79 0.56
N ALA A 147 -37.87 2.01 0.63
CA ALA A 147 -38.87 1.22 -0.08
C ALA A 147 -38.76 1.38 -1.59
N GLN A 148 -38.57 2.60 -2.09
CA GLN A 148 -38.30 2.85 -3.52
C GLN A 148 -36.98 2.17 -3.94
N THR A 149 -35.96 2.17 -3.08
CA THR A 149 -34.68 1.50 -3.37
C THR A 149 -34.85 -0.03 -3.39
N GLN A 150 -35.68 -0.61 -2.52
CA GLN A 150 -35.97 -2.04 -2.52
C GLN A 150 -36.85 -2.46 -3.69
N VAL A 151 -37.85 -1.65 -4.06
CA VAL A 151 -38.71 -1.87 -5.24
C VAL A 151 -37.89 -1.71 -6.51
N ASN A 152 -37.08 -0.65 -6.63
CA ASN A 152 -36.15 -0.49 -7.74
C ASN A 152 -35.15 -1.64 -7.78
N LYS A 153 -34.63 -2.11 -6.64
CA LYS A 153 -33.72 -3.26 -6.59
C LYS A 153 -34.40 -4.56 -7.03
N ARG A 154 -35.68 -4.78 -6.68
CA ARG A 154 -36.47 -5.91 -7.19
C ARG A 154 -36.74 -5.78 -8.70
N LEU A 155 -37.19 -4.62 -9.18
CA LEU A 155 -37.36 -4.34 -10.62
C LEU A 155 -36.06 -4.49 -11.42
N LEU A 156 -34.95 -3.99 -10.89
CA LEU A 156 -33.61 -4.13 -11.46
C LEU A 156 -33.14 -5.60 -11.45
N THR A 157 -33.61 -6.41 -10.51
CA THR A 157 -33.28 -7.85 -10.46
C THR A 157 -34.18 -8.66 -11.40
N GLU A 158 -35.47 -8.30 -11.52
CA GLU A 158 -36.42 -8.92 -12.47
C GLU A 158 -36.06 -8.62 -13.93
N HIS A 159 -35.47 -7.45 -14.21
CA HIS A 159 -34.96 -7.08 -15.54
C HIS A 159 -33.47 -7.38 -15.75
N GLY A 160 -32.79 -8.06 -14.81
CA GLY A 160 -31.37 -8.47 -14.97
C GLY A 160 -30.32 -7.36 -14.81
N LEU A 161 -30.72 -6.10 -14.60
CA LEU A 161 -29.88 -4.90 -14.48
C LEU A 161 -29.10 -4.77 -13.15
N ASN A 162 -29.38 -5.62 -12.15
CA ASN A 162 -28.69 -5.64 -10.85
C ASN A 162 -27.57 -6.69 -10.78
N ILE A 163 -27.40 -7.47 -11.85
CA ILE A 163 -26.17 -8.20 -12.10
C ILE A 163 -25.28 -7.15 -12.75
N PRO A 164 -24.19 -6.67 -12.11
CA PRO A 164 -23.20 -5.89 -12.86
C PRO A 164 -22.90 -6.71 -14.10
N PRO A 165 -22.91 -6.14 -15.32
CA PRO A 165 -22.62 -6.93 -16.52
C PRO A 165 -21.37 -7.69 -16.17
N ALA A 166 -21.45 -9.02 -16.21
CA ALA A 166 -20.30 -9.84 -15.92
C ALA A 166 -19.20 -9.24 -16.79
N MET A 167 -18.18 -8.63 -16.17
CA MET A 167 -16.95 -8.47 -16.90
C MET A 167 -16.69 -9.89 -17.34
N LYS A 168 -16.72 -10.11 -18.66
CA LYS A 168 -16.28 -11.37 -19.20
C LYS A 168 -14.95 -11.67 -18.51
N ASP A 169 -14.75 -12.94 -18.14
CA ASP A 169 -13.65 -13.46 -17.31
C ASP A 169 -12.36 -12.65 -17.44
N GLU A 170 -11.48 -12.64 -16.43
CA GLU A 170 -10.15 -11.99 -16.52
C GLU A 170 -9.37 -12.32 -17.82
N ALA A 171 -9.71 -13.43 -18.50
CA ALA A 171 -9.31 -13.77 -19.87
C ALA A 171 -9.65 -12.73 -20.98
N ASP A 172 -10.62 -11.84 -20.77
CA ASP A 172 -11.06 -10.77 -21.68
C ASP A 172 -10.58 -9.38 -21.24
N GLN A 173 -9.86 -9.27 -20.12
CA GLN A 173 -9.00 -8.12 -19.87
C GLN A 173 -7.86 -8.19 -20.88
N PHE A 174 -7.99 -7.37 -21.92
CA PHE A 174 -7.09 -7.32 -23.06
C PHE A 174 -5.68 -6.81 -22.66
N VAL A 175 -4.92 -7.62 -21.92
CA VAL A 175 -3.47 -7.59 -21.98
C VAL A 175 -3.12 -7.98 -23.42
N VAL A 176 -2.28 -7.19 -24.07
CA VAL A 176 -1.99 -7.26 -25.51
C VAL A 176 -2.02 -8.69 -26.03
N SER A 177 -3.07 -9.04 -26.79
CA SER A 177 -3.20 -10.38 -27.39
C SER A 177 -1.86 -10.76 -28.04
N PRO A 178 -1.36 -11.99 -27.84
CA PRO A 178 -0.04 -12.36 -28.29
C PRO A 178 0.17 -12.04 -29.78
N THR A 179 -0.85 -12.29 -30.62
CA THR A 179 -0.82 -11.98 -32.06
C THR A 179 -0.61 -10.50 -32.39
N ASN A 180 -0.97 -9.59 -31.49
CA ASN A 180 -0.86 -8.15 -31.66
C ASN A 180 0.41 -7.56 -31.01
N TRP A 181 1.23 -8.38 -30.35
CA TRP A 181 2.45 -7.96 -29.65
C TRP A 181 3.42 -7.18 -30.55
N ALA A 182 3.82 -7.78 -31.67
CA ALA A 182 4.74 -7.17 -32.65
C ALA A 182 4.16 -5.91 -33.34
N GLY A 183 2.83 -5.73 -33.26
CA GLY A 183 2.15 -4.57 -33.84
C GLY A 183 2.00 -3.39 -32.88
N ILE A 184 1.80 -3.66 -31.59
CA ILE A 184 1.46 -2.65 -30.58
C ILE A 184 2.68 -2.29 -29.73
N ILE A 185 3.33 -3.29 -29.11
CA ILE A 185 4.43 -3.06 -28.18
C ILE A 185 5.63 -2.50 -28.93
N ASP A 186 6.03 -3.11 -30.04
CA ASP A 186 7.21 -2.68 -30.81
C ASP A 186 7.12 -1.21 -31.28
N GLN A 187 5.90 -0.70 -31.53
CA GLN A 187 5.65 0.70 -31.91
C GLN A 187 5.59 1.65 -30.71
N ALA A 188 5.37 1.13 -29.51
CA ALA A 188 5.33 1.89 -28.27
C ALA A 188 6.74 2.17 -27.72
N LEU A 189 7.73 1.36 -28.09
CA LEU A 189 9.10 1.46 -27.59
C LEU A 189 9.90 2.61 -28.20
N ALA A 190 10.85 3.13 -27.43
CA ALA A 190 11.80 4.12 -27.92
C ALA A 190 12.76 3.51 -28.96
N PRO A 191 13.23 4.30 -29.95
CA PRO A 191 14.25 3.86 -30.88
C PRO A 191 15.55 3.44 -30.16
N PRO A 192 16.40 2.61 -30.80
CA PRO A 192 17.68 2.18 -30.24
C PRO A 192 18.51 3.36 -29.71
N ARG A 193 19.14 3.17 -28.54
CA ARG A 193 20.01 4.16 -27.87
C ARG A 193 19.36 5.53 -27.57
N THR A 194 18.04 5.57 -27.47
CA THR A 194 17.30 6.80 -27.13
C THR A 194 16.94 6.84 -25.64
N ARG A 195 17.13 8.00 -25.01
CA ARG A 195 16.72 8.25 -23.61
C ARG A 195 15.55 9.22 -23.60
N LYS A 196 14.36 8.71 -23.32
CA LYS A 196 13.10 9.46 -23.24
C LYS A 196 12.27 8.93 -22.08
N SER A 197 11.49 9.78 -21.44
CA SER A 197 10.58 9.39 -20.35
C SER A 197 9.12 9.25 -20.81
N TYR A 198 8.80 9.75 -22.02
CA TYR A 198 7.46 9.71 -22.59
C TYR A 198 7.51 9.48 -24.11
N GLN A 199 6.65 8.59 -24.61
CA GLN A 199 6.38 8.41 -26.03
C GLN A 199 4.88 8.17 -26.26
N LYS A 200 4.39 8.62 -27.41
CA LYS A 200 3.01 8.42 -27.84
C LYS A 200 2.99 7.90 -29.27
N SER A 201 2.29 6.80 -29.50
CA SER A 201 2.17 6.17 -30.81
C SER A 201 0.71 5.90 -31.15
N MET A 202 0.35 6.09 -32.43
CA MET A 202 -0.97 5.73 -32.95
C MET A 202 -0.92 4.28 -33.42
N VAL A 203 -1.76 3.43 -32.85
CA VAL A 203 -1.85 2.01 -33.20
C VAL A 203 -3.27 1.68 -33.68
N SER A 204 -3.38 0.65 -34.51
CA SER A 204 -4.68 0.11 -34.94
C SER A 204 -4.79 -1.32 -34.45
N ILE A 205 -5.79 -1.59 -33.63
CA ILE A 205 -6.01 -2.89 -32.99
C ILE A 205 -7.39 -3.37 -33.38
N SER A 206 -7.46 -4.50 -34.08
CA SER A 206 -8.74 -5.10 -34.51
C SER A 206 -9.65 -4.14 -35.30
N GLY A 207 -9.06 -3.20 -36.05
CA GLY A 207 -9.78 -2.18 -36.83
C GLY A 207 -10.10 -0.89 -36.07
N THR A 208 -9.90 -0.86 -34.75
CA THR A 208 -10.08 0.32 -33.91
C THR A 208 -8.79 1.13 -33.82
N ARG A 209 -8.91 2.45 -34.01
CA ARG A 209 -7.82 3.39 -33.74
C ARG A 209 -7.62 3.53 -32.23
N ALA A 210 -6.39 3.37 -31.78
CA ALA A 210 -6.01 3.53 -30.39
C ALA A 210 -4.70 4.30 -30.26
N ILE A 211 -4.49 4.92 -29.10
CA ILE A 211 -3.25 5.59 -28.74
C ILE A 211 -2.58 4.75 -27.66
N ILE A 212 -1.32 4.41 -27.86
CA ILE A 212 -0.49 3.88 -26.79
C ILE A 212 0.45 4.97 -26.30
N GLU A 213 0.39 5.22 -25.00
CA GLU A 213 1.34 6.04 -24.29
C GLU A 213 2.31 5.15 -23.52
N THR A 214 3.58 5.53 -23.54
CA THR A 214 4.64 4.83 -22.82
C THR A 214 5.32 5.82 -21.92
N ARG A 215 5.32 5.53 -20.62
CA ARG A 215 5.77 6.44 -19.56
C ARG A 215 6.79 5.74 -18.68
N SER A 216 7.77 6.47 -18.17
CA SER A 216 8.69 5.98 -17.15
C SER A 216 9.11 7.14 -16.26
N SER A 217 9.33 6.88 -14.98
CA SER A 217 9.98 7.84 -14.08
C SER A 217 11.42 8.11 -14.47
N LYS A 218 12.05 7.15 -15.16
CA LYS A 218 13.42 7.23 -15.68
C LYS A 218 13.38 7.30 -17.22
N ASN A 219 13.91 6.28 -17.88
CA ASN A 219 13.87 6.10 -19.33
C ASN A 219 12.89 4.98 -19.66
N ILE A 220 12.11 5.16 -20.73
CA ILE A 220 11.23 4.12 -21.26
C ILE A 220 12.04 3.03 -21.95
N MET A 221 11.46 1.84 -22.04
CA MET A 221 12.01 0.73 -22.81
C MET A 221 12.33 1.11 -24.25
N THR A 222 13.46 0.62 -24.73
CA THR A 222 13.90 0.71 -26.12
C THR A 222 13.68 -0.60 -26.86
N VAL A 223 13.72 -0.58 -28.19
CA VAL A 223 13.62 -1.81 -29.01
C VAL A 223 14.70 -2.84 -28.66
N ASP A 224 15.89 -2.40 -28.23
CA ASP A 224 16.99 -3.30 -27.85
C ASP A 224 16.70 -4.07 -26.54
N ASP A 225 15.81 -3.53 -25.70
CA ASP A 225 15.42 -4.14 -24.42
C ASP A 225 14.44 -5.31 -24.62
N LEU A 226 13.77 -5.41 -25.77
CA LEU A 226 12.84 -6.52 -26.07
C LEU A 226 13.51 -7.88 -25.93
N MET A 227 14.71 -8.04 -26.46
CA MET A 227 15.40 -9.32 -26.37
C MET A 227 15.75 -9.68 -24.91
N THR A 228 16.01 -8.68 -24.06
CA THR A 228 16.20 -8.89 -22.63
C THR A 228 14.89 -9.28 -21.97
N LEU A 229 13.78 -8.60 -22.30
CA LEU A 229 12.44 -8.98 -21.84
C LEU A 229 12.08 -10.43 -22.21
N PHE A 230 12.32 -10.85 -23.44
CA PHE A 230 12.09 -12.24 -23.88
C PHE A 230 13.05 -13.25 -23.24
N ALA A 231 14.27 -12.82 -22.88
CA ALA A 231 15.16 -13.63 -22.05
C ALA A 231 14.56 -13.86 -20.65
N LEU A 232 13.95 -12.82 -20.04
CA LEU A 232 13.25 -12.96 -18.77
C LEU A 232 12.04 -13.89 -18.88
N PHE A 233 11.25 -13.82 -19.96
CA PHE A 233 10.15 -14.76 -20.23
C PHE A 233 10.65 -16.20 -20.29
N THR A 234 11.70 -16.43 -21.08
CA THR A 234 12.28 -17.76 -21.28
C THR A 234 12.79 -18.35 -19.97
N LEU A 235 13.52 -17.57 -19.18
CA LEU A 235 14.04 -18.01 -17.88
C LEU A 235 12.92 -18.24 -16.86
N THR A 236 11.86 -17.44 -16.91
CA THR A 236 10.68 -17.61 -16.04
C THR A 236 10.01 -18.96 -16.29
N VAL A 237 9.69 -19.25 -17.55
CA VAL A 237 9.05 -20.52 -17.90
C VAL A 237 9.97 -21.69 -17.58
N GLN A 238 11.27 -21.60 -17.91
CA GLN A 238 12.26 -22.65 -17.56
C GLN A 238 12.35 -22.91 -16.05
N TYR A 239 12.31 -21.86 -15.23
CA TYR A 239 12.34 -22.01 -13.78
C TYR A 239 11.10 -22.75 -13.25
N HIS A 240 9.91 -22.35 -13.70
CA HIS A 240 8.67 -22.98 -13.22
C HIS A 240 8.45 -24.38 -13.78
N ASP A 241 8.92 -24.66 -15.02
CA ASP A 241 8.93 -26.01 -15.59
C ASP A 241 9.83 -26.96 -14.79
N HIS A 242 11.03 -26.51 -14.40
CA HIS A 242 11.96 -27.33 -13.62
C HIS A 242 11.40 -27.73 -12.25
N HIS A 243 10.59 -26.85 -11.63
CA HIS A 243 9.99 -27.09 -10.31
C HIS A 243 8.57 -27.66 -10.40
N GLN A 244 8.11 -28.05 -11.59
CA GLN A 244 6.75 -28.55 -11.79
C GLN A 244 6.45 -29.81 -10.96
N GLU A 245 7.39 -30.75 -10.90
CA GLU A 245 7.24 -31.98 -10.10
C GLU A 245 7.10 -31.65 -8.60
N ASP A 246 7.90 -30.70 -8.10
CA ASP A 246 7.84 -30.24 -6.71
C ASP A 246 6.51 -29.54 -6.38
N TYR A 247 5.98 -28.73 -7.31
CA TYR A 247 4.67 -28.09 -7.12
C TYR A 247 3.53 -29.11 -7.07
N GLN A 248 3.58 -30.14 -7.93
CA GLN A 248 2.61 -31.23 -7.97
C GLN A 248 2.64 -32.07 -6.69
N LEU A 249 3.84 -32.44 -6.22
CA LEU A 249 4.01 -33.22 -4.99
C LEU A 249 3.47 -32.50 -3.76
N ASN A 250 3.59 -31.16 -3.72
CA ASN A 250 3.16 -30.34 -2.59
C ASN A 250 1.75 -29.73 -2.75
N THR A 251 1.03 -30.03 -3.84
CA THR A 251 -0.28 -29.42 -4.17
C THR A 251 -0.27 -27.89 -4.10
N LYS A 252 0.86 -27.25 -4.45
CA LYS A 252 0.99 -25.79 -4.46
C LYS A 252 0.71 -25.24 -5.86
N HIS A 253 -0.03 -24.13 -5.93
CA HIS A 253 -0.12 -23.35 -7.16
C HIS A 253 1.27 -22.85 -7.56
N THR A 254 1.54 -22.75 -8.86
CA THR A 254 2.77 -22.15 -9.41
C THR A 254 2.90 -20.71 -8.87
N PRO A 255 3.90 -20.41 -8.02
CA PRO A 255 3.99 -19.11 -7.39
C PRO A 255 4.51 -18.07 -8.38
N ASN A 256 3.90 -16.89 -8.46
CA ASN A 256 4.38 -15.76 -9.28
C ASN A 256 5.58 -15.04 -8.62
N LYS A 257 6.62 -15.81 -8.30
CA LYS A 257 7.91 -15.33 -7.79
C LYS A 257 9.01 -16.14 -8.49
N THR A 258 9.79 -15.46 -9.32
CA THR A 258 10.80 -16.11 -10.16
C THR A 258 12.18 -15.55 -9.87
N PRO A 259 13.07 -16.31 -9.18
CA PRO A 259 14.45 -15.91 -8.94
C PRO A 259 15.31 -16.14 -10.18
N LEU A 260 15.94 -15.08 -10.70
CA LEU A 260 16.79 -15.08 -11.87
C LEU A 260 18.16 -14.46 -11.56
N TYR A 261 19.23 -15.16 -11.90
CA TYR A 261 20.59 -14.62 -11.79
C TYR A 261 20.98 -13.84 -13.04
N ILE A 262 21.76 -12.77 -12.86
CA ILE A 262 22.22 -11.94 -13.98
C ILE A 262 23.14 -12.72 -14.95
N THR A 263 23.88 -13.70 -14.43
CA THR A 263 24.75 -14.59 -15.21
C THR A 263 23.96 -15.42 -16.21
N ASP A 264 22.78 -15.90 -15.81
CA ASP A 264 21.88 -16.67 -16.69
C ASP A 264 21.32 -15.79 -17.80
N ILE A 265 20.94 -14.56 -17.46
CA ILE A 265 20.45 -13.57 -18.44
C ILE A 265 21.55 -13.24 -19.46
N LEU A 266 22.80 -13.03 -19.00
CA LEU A 266 23.95 -12.77 -19.87
C LEU A 266 24.25 -13.95 -20.80
N SER A 267 24.25 -15.17 -20.25
CA SER A 267 24.46 -16.41 -21.01
C SER A 267 23.41 -16.60 -22.10
N LEU A 268 22.14 -16.38 -21.75
CA LEU A 268 21.02 -16.47 -22.69
C LEU A 268 21.09 -15.39 -23.78
N ARG A 269 21.48 -14.17 -23.41
CA ARG A 269 21.70 -13.05 -24.35
C ARG A 269 23.01 -13.15 -25.15
N GLY A 270 23.86 -14.15 -24.87
CA GLY A 270 25.14 -14.34 -25.56
C GLY A 270 26.15 -13.22 -25.30
N LYS A 271 26.03 -12.53 -24.16
CA LYS A 271 26.96 -11.47 -23.75
C LYS A 271 28.06 -12.08 -22.88
N LYS A 272 29.30 -11.67 -23.13
CA LYS A 272 30.45 -12.07 -22.30
C LYS A 272 30.29 -11.45 -20.91
N ASP A 273 30.45 -12.25 -19.87
CA ASP A 273 30.38 -11.77 -18.50
C ASP A 273 31.50 -10.76 -18.22
N SER A 274 31.10 -9.50 -18.01
CA SER A 274 31.98 -8.36 -17.77
C SER A 274 31.19 -7.28 -17.04
N GLY A 275 31.87 -6.40 -16.30
CA GLY A 275 31.24 -5.28 -15.59
C GLY A 275 30.30 -4.46 -16.49
N PRO A 276 30.76 -3.95 -17.64
CA PRO A 276 29.91 -3.19 -18.56
C PRO A 276 28.74 -4.00 -19.14
N ALA A 277 28.90 -5.31 -19.36
CA ALA A 277 27.81 -6.15 -19.84
C ALA A 277 26.74 -6.36 -18.76
N ARG A 278 27.16 -6.58 -17.50
CA ARG A 278 26.25 -6.64 -16.35
C ARG A 278 25.49 -5.32 -16.20
N ASP A 279 26.19 -4.19 -16.26
CA ASP A 279 25.56 -2.87 -16.17
C ASP A 279 24.59 -2.61 -17.34
N SER A 280 24.93 -3.02 -18.56
CA SER A 280 24.01 -2.95 -19.70
C SER A 280 22.74 -3.76 -19.50
N ILE A 281 22.83 -4.96 -18.90
CA ILE A 281 21.65 -5.78 -18.61
C ILE A 281 20.84 -5.19 -17.45
N ARG A 282 21.50 -4.68 -16.40
CA ARG A 282 20.85 -3.98 -15.29
C ARG A 282 20.05 -2.78 -15.78
N ASP A 283 20.65 -1.97 -16.64
CA ASP A 283 20.00 -0.82 -17.27
C ASP A 283 18.80 -1.22 -18.14
N SER A 284 18.88 -2.35 -18.86
CA SER A 284 17.75 -2.89 -19.62
C SER A 284 16.62 -3.37 -18.70
N ILE A 285 16.94 -4.09 -17.63
CA ILE A 285 15.94 -4.56 -16.66
C ILE A 285 15.31 -3.38 -15.92
N ASP A 286 16.09 -2.35 -15.55
CA ASP A 286 15.58 -1.13 -14.93
C ASP A 286 14.60 -0.38 -15.85
N ARG A 287 14.90 -0.29 -17.16
CA ARG A 287 13.95 0.27 -18.13
C ARG A 287 12.68 -0.58 -18.27
N ILE A 288 12.82 -1.91 -18.33
CA ILE A 288 11.68 -2.84 -18.38
C ILE A 288 10.82 -2.70 -17.14
N GLU A 289 11.47 -2.61 -15.98
CA GLU A 289 10.84 -2.42 -14.70
C GLU A 289 10.07 -1.11 -14.75
N PHE A 290 10.67 0.06 -14.91
CA PHE A 290 9.98 1.35 -14.73
C PHE A 290 9.09 1.82 -15.88
N THR A 291 8.88 1.01 -16.92
CA THR A 291 8.05 1.40 -18.07
C THR A 291 6.59 0.99 -17.90
N ASP A 292 5.71 1.98 -17.87
CA ASP A 292 4.25 1.83 -17.91
C ASP A 292 3.72 2.02 -19.34
N PHE A 293 2.83 1.13 -19.76
CA PHE A 293 2.09 1.23 -21.01
C PHE A 293 0.64 1.58 -20.72
N GLN A 294 0.10 2.54 -21.46
CA GLN A 294 -1.30 2.94 -21.36
C GLN A 294 -1.93 2.98 -22.76
N LEU A 295 -2.88 2.08 -23.00
CA LEU A 295 -3.61 1.97 -24.26
C LEU A 295 -4.98 2.64 -24.13
N HIS A 296 -5.24 3.62 -24.98
CA HIS A 296 -6.51 4.35 -25.04
C HIS A 296 -7.23 4.04 -26.35
N GLU A 297 -8.42 3.45 -26.28
CA GLU A 297 -9.27 3.25 -27.45
C GLU A 297 -9.97 4.54 -27.83
N LEU A 298 -9.79 5.00 -29.07
CA LEU A 298 -10.35 6.28 -29.55
C LEU A 298 -11.77 6.13 -30.10
N THR A 299 -12.19 4.92 -30.45
CA THR A 299 -13.56 4.65 -30.88
C THR A 299 -14.34 4.10 -29.70
N GLY A 300 -15.40 4.79 -29.31
CA GLY A 300 -16.33 4.31 -28.30
C GLY A 300 -16.89 2.95 -28.72
N ARG A 301 -16.92 2.00 -27.79
CA ARG A 301 -17.56 0.71 -27.98
C ARG A 301 -18.54 0.45 -26.86
N TRP A 302 -19.45 -0.47 -27.10
CA TRP A 302 -20.33 -0.95 -26.06
C TRP A 302 -19.51 -1.68 -24.99
N LEU A 303 -19.40 -1.08 -23.81
CA LEU A 303 -18.69 -1.66 -22.66
C LEU A 303 -19.66 -2.33 -21.69
N SER A 304 -20.79 -1.67 -21.42
CA SER A 304 -21.79 -2.13 -20.46
C SER A 304 -23.15 -1.51 -20.77
N GLU A 305 -24.20 -2.07 -20.20
CA GLU A 305 -25.57 -1.56 -20.33
C GLU A 305 -25.72 -0.12 -19.82
N ASN A 306 -24.91 0.28 -18.82
CA ASN A 306 -24.83 1.65 -18.29
C ASN A 306 -23.89 2.57 -19.08
N MET A 307 -23.05 2.02 -19.97
CA MET A 307 -22.10 2.77 -20.80
C MET A 307 -22.01 2.15 -22.20
N PRO A 308 -23.04 2.38 -23.05
CA PRO A 308 -23.13 1.79 -24.38
C PRO A 308 -22.15 2.40 -25.40
N GLU A 309 -21.63 3.61 -25.14
CA GLU A 309 -20.55 4.23 -25.91
C GLU A 309 -19.39 4.61 -24.98
N GLY A 310 -18.74 3.60 -24.41
CA GLY A 310 -17.63 3.81 -23.48
C GLY A 310 -16.28 3.82 -24.16
N PHE A 311 -15.36 4.61 -23.60
CA PHE A 311 -13.95 4.65 -24.01
C PHE A 311 -13.11 3.85 -23.02
N LYS A 312 -12.57 2.69 -23.44
CA LYS A 312 -11.69 1.89 -22.59
C LYS A 312 -10.28 2.48 -22.59
N SER A 313 -9.70 2.61 -21.40
CA SER A 313 -8.26 2.81 -21.24
C SER A 313 -7.71 1.66 -20.40
N ASP A 314 -6.60 1.08 -20.83
CA ASP A 314 -5.94 -0.04 -20.17
C ASP A 314 -4.51 0.35 -19.83
N ARG A 315 -4.12 0.21 -18.56
CA ARG A 315 -2.77 0.57 -18.09
C ARG A 315 -2.12 -0.67 -17.50
N PHE A 316 -0.99 -1.08 -18.06
CA PHE A 316 -0.26 -2.25 -17.63
C PHE A 316 1.24 -2.00 -17.61
N ARG A 317 1.94 -2.86 -16.85
CA ARG A 317 3.38 -2.89 -16.65
C ARG A 317 3.79 -4.36 -16.66
N PHE A 318 4.96 -4.72 -17.19
CA PHE A 318 5.36 -6.14 -17.24
C PHE A 318 5.67 -6.70 -15.86
N LEU A 319 6.45 -5.97 -15.07
CA LEU A 319 6.86 -6.36 -13.72
C LEU A 319 6.01 -5.60 -12.71
N ALA A 320 5.21 -6.31 -11.93
CA ALA A 320 4.44 -5.72 -10.83
C ALA A 320 5.35 -5.36 -9.65
N ARG A 321 6.37 -6.20 -9.39
CA ARG A 321 7.39 -5.96 -8.35
C ARG A 321 8.69 -6.64 -8.76
N THR A 322 9.81 -5.97 -8.46
CA THR A 322 11.15 -6.55 -8.55
C THR A 322 11.78 -6.49 -7.17
N ILE A 323 12.31 -7.61 -6.69
CA ILE A 323 13.13 -7.66 -5.47
C ILE A 323 14.55 -7.99 -5.90
N THR A 324 15.51 -7.20 -5.44
CA THR A 324 16.88 -7.27 -5.92
C THR A 324 17.84 -7.55 -4.78
N ALA A 325 18.81 -8.44 -5.04
CA ALA A 325 19.92 -8.71 -4.14
C ALA A 325 21.23 -8.28 -4.81
N SER A 326 21.93 -7.36 -4.15
CA SER A 326 23.21 -6.79 -4.59
C SER A 326 24.34 -7.26 -3.69
N GLU A 327 25.52 -7.50 -4.27
CA GLU A 327 26.74 -7.81 -3.52
C GLU A 327 27.41 -6.54 -3.00
N GLU A 328 27.41 -5.48 -3.82
CA GLU A 328 27.91 -4.16 -3.45
C GLU A 328 26.84 -3.37 -2.68
N ALA A 329 27.28 -2.54 -1.72
CA ALA A 329 26.40 -1.64 -0.99
C ALA A 329 25.78 -0.57 -1.91
N PRO A 330 24.56 -0.09 -1.65
CA PRO A 330 23.96 1.00 -2.40
C PRO A 330 24.84 2.27 -2.36
N THR A 331 25.05 2.88 -3.52
CA THR A 331 25.83 4.12 -3.66
C THR A 331 24.95 5.25 -4.16
N GLU A 332 25.16 6.46 -3.65
CA GLU A 332 24.48 7.65 -4.16
C GLU A 332 25.13 8.11 -5.48
N GLY A 333 24.32 8.28 -6.52
CA GLY A 333 24.75 8.79 -7.81
C GLY A 333 24.99 10.31 -7.79
N ALA A 334 25.59 10.83 -8.86
CA ALA A 334 25.82 12.28 -9.01
C ALA A 334 24.51 13.09 -9.10
N ASP A 335 23.40 12.41 -9.40
CA ASP A 335 22.03 12.90 -9.45
C ASP A 335 21.33 12.90 -8.08
N GLY A 336 21.98 12.39 -7.02
CA GLY A 336 21.38 12.17 -5.71
C GLY A 336 20.45 10.95 -5.65
N GLU A 337 20.36 10.18 -6.74
CA GLU A 337 19.58 8.95 -6.77
C GLU A 337 20.41 7.75 -6.29
N ILE A 338 19.77 6.83 -5.57
CA ILE A 338 20.42 5.60 -5.12
C ILE A 338 20.64 4.66 -6.31
N ARG A 339 21.90 4.28 -6.53
CA ARG A 339 22.30 3.27 -7.52
C ARG A 339 22.64 1.96 -6.82
N ILE A 340 22.01 0.89 -7.31
CA ILE A 340 22.23 -0.48 -6.85
C ILE A 340 22.79 -1.33 -7.99
N LYS A 341 23.61 -2.33 -7.65
CA LYS A 341 24.18 -3.27 -8.62
C LYS A 341 23.75 -4.71 -8.30
N PRO A 342 22.52 -5.07 -8.65
CA PRO A 342 22.00 -6.38 -8.32
C PRO A 342 22.63 -7.48 -9.16
N ASN A 343 22.74 -8.66 -8.55
CA ASN A 343 23.18 -9.92 -9.17
C ASN A 343 22.04 -10.95 -9.23
N LEU A 344 21.08 -10.85 -8.32
CA LEU A 344 19.88 -11.69 -8.26
C LEU A 344 18.63 -10.82 -8.35
N TYR A 345 17.70 -11.22 -9.21
CA TYR A 345 16.39 -10.61 -9.40
C TYR A 345 15.29 -11.60 -9.06
N ILE A 346 14.44 -11.29 -8.11
CA ILE A 346 13.19 -12.03 -7.88
C ILE A 346 12.08 -11.22 -8.56
N LEU A 347 11.62 -11.75 -9.70
CA LEU A 347 10.61 -11.12 -10.54
C LEU A 347 9.21 -11.54 -10.08
N VAL A 348 8.31 -10.56 -10.00
CA VAL A 348 6.87 -10.75 -9.87
C VAL A 348 6.22 -10.09 -11.07
N TRP A 349 5.68 -10.91 -11.96
CA TRP A 349 5.03 -10.48 -13.19
C TRP A 349 3.63 -9.91 -12.89
N GLU A 350 3.09 -9.08 -13.77
CA GLU A 350 1.68 -8.72 -13.71
C GLU A 350 0.81 -10.00 -13.75
N PRO A 351 -0.18 -10.18 -12.85
CA PRO A 351 -0.87 -11.46 -12.69
C PRO A 351 -1.51 -12.01 -13.96
N SER A 352 -2.19 -11.16 -14.74
CA SER A 352 -2.88 -11.57 -15.96
C SER A 352 -1.87 -12.04 -17.02
N PHE A 353 -0.76 -11.30 -17.16
CA PHE A 353 0.35 -11.66 -18.04
C PHE A 353 1.10 -12.91 -17.57
N TYR A 354 1.25 -13.13 -16.26
CA TYR A 354 1.91 -14.32 -15.71
C TYR A 354 1.15 -15.61 -16.05
N GLU A 355 -0.17 -15.61 -15.84
CA GLU A 355 -1.01 -16.74 -16.20
C GLU A 355 -0.99 -16.97 -17.72
N GLU A 356 -1.00 -15.90 -18.52
CA GLU A 356 -0.86 -16.03 -19.98
C GLU A 356 0.51 -16.60 -20.38
N LEU A 357 1.57 -16.18 -19.69
CA LEU A 357 2.94 -16.63 -19.95
C LEU A 357 3.13 -18.13 -19.68
N LEU A 358 2.47 -18.68 -18.66
CA LEU A 358 2.51 -20.12 -18.31
C LEU A 358 1.47 -21.00 -19.01
N THR A 359 0.39 -20.40 -19.52
CA THR A 359 -0.68 -21.14 -20.22
C THR A 359 -0.44 -21.16 -21.73
N ARG A 360 0.13 -20.07 -22.28
CA ARG A 360 0.36 -19.86 -23.71
C ARG A 360 1.86 -19.79 -24.06
N ASP A 361 2.65 -20.68 -23.46
CA ASP A 361 4.10 -20.80 -23.61
C ASP A 361 4.58 -20.68 -25.07
N TYR A 362 3.82 -21.26 -26.01
CA TYR A 362 4.13 -21.28 -27.44
C TYR A 362 4.30 -19.91 -28.08
N PHE A 363 3.74 -18.83 -27.53
CA PHE A 363 3.88 -17.52 -28.15
C PHE A 363 5.11 -16.77 -27.67
N PHE A 364 5.39 -16.83 -26.37
CA PHE A 364 6.45 -16.05 -25.72
C PHE A 364 7.79 -16.78 -25.67
N LEU A 365 7.81 -18.11 -25.85
CA LEU A 365 9.07 -18.86 -25.94
C LEU A 365 9.67 -18.77 -27.32
N PHE A 366 10.83 -18.13 -27.37
CA PHE A 366 11.65 -17.99 -28.55
C PHE A 366 12.86 -18.93 -28.46
N PRO A 367 13.40 -19.39 -29.60
CA PRO A 367 14.65 -20.14 -29.62
C PRO A 367 15.76 -19.38 -28.88
N PRO A 368 16.47 -19.96 -27.89
CA PRO A 368 17.52 -19.27 -27.15
C PRO A 368 18.57 -18.58 -28.03
N GLU A 369 18.81 -19.10 -29.22
CA GLU A 369 19.75 -18.59 -30.20
C GLU A 369 19.29 -17.27 -30.86
N ILE A 370 17.98 -17.03 -31.00
CA ILE A 370 17.46 -15.76 -31.53
C ILE A 370 17.72 -14.60 -30.55
N LEU A 371 17.72 -14.91 -29.25
CA LEU A 371 17.99 -13.95 -28.19
C LEU A 371 19.45 -13.48 -28.16
N LYS A 372 20.32 -14.07 -28.98
CA LYS A 372 21.74 -13.68 -29.13
C LYS A 372 21.97 -12.85 -30.40
N GLN A 373 20.98 -12.75 -31.28
CA GLN A 373 21.11 -12.10 -32.58
C GLN A 373 20.98 -10.59 -32.52
N HIS A 374 21.21 -9.96 -33.67
CA HIS A 374 20.97 -8.53 -33.86
C HIS A 374 19.47 -8.19 -33.78
N THR A 375 19.14 -7.00 -33.27
CA THR A 375 17.77 -6.52 -33.03
C THR A 375 16.85 -6.68 -34.25
N LEU A 376 17.34 -6.36 -35.46
CA LEU A 376 16.53 -6.51 -36.69
C LEU A 376 16.18 -7.96 -37.01
N VAL A 377 17.07 -8.92 -36.72
CA VAL A 377 16.81 -10.35 -36.94
C VAL A 377 15.77 -10.84 -35.94
N PHE A 378 15.88 -10.40 -34.68
CA PHE A 378 14.88 -10.68 -33.65
C PHE A 378 13.50 -10.13 -34.04
N GLN A 379 13.41 -8.87 -34.47
CA GLN A 379 12.15 -8.26 -34.92
C GLN A 379 11.56 -8.98 -36.13
N LEU A 380 12.41 -9.39 -37.09
CA LEU A 380 11.98 -10.16 -38.25
C LEU A 380 11.36 -11.51 -37.82
N TYR A 381 12.02 -12.22 -36.90
CA TYR A 381 11.51 -13.48 -36.36
C TYR A 381 10.18 -13.29 -35.60
N SER A 382 10.09 -12.27 -34.74
CA SER A 382 8.84 -11.90 -34.04
C SER A 382 7.70 -11.60 -35.01
N TYR A 383 8.01 -10.90 -36.10
CA TYR A 383 7.04 -10.60 -37.14
C TYR A 383 6.56 -11.87 -37.85
N PHE A 384 7.46 -12.79 -38.20
CA PHE A 384 7.04 -14.07 -38.80
C PHE A 384 6.23 -14.94 -37.86
N ARG A 385 6.53 -14.96 -36.56
CA ARG A 385 5.71 -15.66 -35.55
C ARG A 385 4.26 -15.18 -35.53
N SER A 386 4.04 -13.88 -35.63
CA SER A 386 2.67 -13.33 -35.71
C SER A 386 2.03 -13.56 -37.09
N ARG A 387 2.74 -13.25 -38.18
CA ARG A 387 2.22 -13.25 -39.56
C ARG A 387 1.97 -14.65 -40.12
N MET A 388 2.88 -15.60 -39.86
CA MET A 388 2.85 -16.96 -40.42
C MET A 388 2.06 -17.96 -39.58
N SER A 389 1.38 -17.50 -38.53
CA SER A 389 0.58 -18.36 -37.63
C SER A 389 -0.46 -19.25 -38.33
N ARG A 390 -0.93 -18.86 -39.54
CA ARG A 390 -1.86 -19.64 -40.36
C ARG A 390 -1.43 -19.77 -41.83
N ARG A 391 -0.15 -19.49 -42.14
CA ARG A 391 0.37 -19.49 -43.53
C ARG A 391 1.60 -20.41 -43.61
N HIS A 392 1.60 -21.32 -44.58
CA HIS A 392 2.75 -22.19 -44.84
C HIS A 392 3.80 -21.54 -45.74
N THR A 393 3.38 -20.69 -46.65
CA THR A 393 4.26 -19.93 -47.55
C THR A 393 3.74 -18.51 -47.73
N ASP A 394 4.65 -17.56 -47.87
CA ASP A 394 4.35 -16.17 -48.22
C ASP A 394 5.54 -15.59 -49.01
N SER A 395 5.32 -14.51 -49.73
CA SER A 395 6.39 -13.77 -50.41
C SER A 395 6.21 -12.28 -50.14
N MET A 396 7.30 -11.62 -49.77
CA MET A 396 7.28 -10.20 -49.41
C MET A 396 8.48 -9.47 -49.99
N LEU A 397 8.28 -8.19 -50.32
CA LEU A 397 9.40 -7.31 -50.61
C LEU A 397 10.07 -6.84 -49.31
N LEU A 398 11.38 -6.66 -49.35
CA LEU A 398 12.11 -6.16 -48.21
C LEU A 398 11.69 -4.71 -47.89
N SER A 399 11.27 -3.92 -48.89
CA SER A 399 10.68 -2.58 -48.69
C SER A 399 9.38 -2.61 -47.88
N GLU A 400 8.55 -3.63 -48.07
CA GLU A 400 7.36 -3.86 -47.24
C GLU A 400 7.74 -4.24 -45.81
N LEU A 401 8.75 -5.11 -45.65
CA LEU A 401 9.27 -5.45 -44.33
C LEU A 401 9.82 -4.22 -43.60
N ASN A 402 10.46 -3.27 -44.30
CA ASN A 402 10.91 -2.02 -43.70
C ASN A 402 9.72 -1.21 -43.13
N GLN A 403 8.63 -1.09 -43.90
CA GLN A 403 7.42 -0.38 -43.45
C GLN A 403 6.69 -1.06 -42.29
N LYS A 404 6.88 -2.37 -42.10
CA LYS A 404 6.25 -3.14 -41.01
C LYS A 404 7.13 -3.20 -39.76
N LEU A 405 8.45 -3.34 -39.91
CA LEU A 405 9.39 -3.53 -38.80
C LEU A 405 9.99 -2.21 -38.30
N ALA A 406 10.32 -1.28 -39.20
CA ALA A 406 11.22 -0.18 -38.89
C ALA A 406 10.94 1.08 -39.73
N ARG A 407 9.71 1.62 -39.67
CA ARG A 407 9.29 2.84 -40.43
C ARG A 407 10.21 4.05 -40.26
N ASN A 408 10.90 4.14 -39.13
CA ASN A 408 11.78 5.27 -38.79
C ASN A 408 13.22 5.08 -39.30
N ILE A 409 13.55 3.93 -39.90
CA ILE A 409 14.88 3.64 -40.44
C ILE A 409 14.85 3.80 -41.96
N GLU A 410 15.82 4.54 -42.49
CA GLU A 410 15.99 4.70 -43.93
C GLU A 410 16.22 3.34 -44.61
N TRP A 411 15.58 3.15 -45.76
CA TRP A 411 15.68 1.94 -46.59
C TRP A 411 17.11 1.42 -46.76
N ARG A 412 18.04 2.31 -47.11
CA ARG A 412 19.44 1.94 -47.40
C ARG A 412 20.14 1.34 -46.18
N ARG A 413 19.89 1.87 -45.00
CA ARG A 413 20.47 1.37 -43.75
C ARG A 413 19.80 0.06 -43.33
N PHE A 414 18.47 0.01 -43.39
CA PHE A 414 17.69 -1.18 -43.06
C PHE A 414 18.09 -2.38 -43.93
N SER A 415 18.10 -2.19 -45.25
CA SER A 415 18.48 -3.25 -46.20
C SER A 415 19.91 -3.71 -46.00
N MET A 416 20.87 -2.79 -45.87
CA MET A 416 22.27 -3.14 -45.64
C MET A 416 22.49 -3.92 -44.34
N ASP A 417 21.92 -3.45 -43.23
CA ASP A 417 22.09 -4.10 -41.94
C ASP A 417 21.37 -5.46 -41.89
N LEU A 418 20.12 -5.56 -42.35
CA LEU A 418 19.37 -6.81 -42.31
C LEU A 418 19.95 -7.86 -43.26
N VAL A 419 20.30 -7.50 -44.50
CA VAL A 419 20.91 -8.44 -45.46
C VAL A 419 22.27 -8.91 -44.97
N ARG A 420 23.10 -8.04 -44.36
CA ARG A 420 24.39 -8.44 -43.76
C ARG A 420 24.19 -9.49 -42.67
N GLU A 421 23.25 -9.28 -41.75
CA GLU A 421 22.99 -10.21 -40.66
C GLU A 421 22.39 -11.54 -41.15
N LEU A 422 21.48 -11.49 -42.14
CA LEU A 422 20.91 -12.69 -42.75
C LEU A 422 21.97 -13.49 -43.54
N LYS A 423 22.85 -12.82 -44.30
CA LYS A 423 23.99 -13.48 -44.98
C LYS A 423 24.93 -14.14 -43.99
N ARG A 424 25.19 -13.52 -42.83
CA ARG A 424 25.98 -14.15 -41.76
C ARG A 424 25.33 -15.44 -41.26
N LEU A 425 24.01 -15.48 -41.13
CA LEU A 425 23.24 -16.66 -40.72
C LEU A 425 23.08 -17.72 -41.82
N SER A 426 23.32 -17.36 -43.08
CA SER A 426 23.28 -18.29 -44.22
C SER A 426 24.44 -19.28 -44.24
N GLU A 427 25.52 -19.03 -43.48
CA GLU A 427 26.74 -19.86 -43.43
C GLU A 427 27.33 -20.14 -44.83
N GLY A 428 27.19 -19.20 -45.77
CA GLY A 428 27.70 -19.33 -47.14
C GLY A 428 26.81 -20.15 -48.08
N LYS A 429 25.57 -20.48 -47.71
CA LYS A 429 24.61 -21.17 -48.58
C LYS A 429 23.96 -20.20 -49.58
N GLY A 430 24.66 -19.91 -50.67
CA GLY A 430 24.15 -19.12 -51.79
C GLY A 430 25.19 -18.23 -52.46
N SER A 431 24.72 -17.39 -53.38
CA SER A 431 25.48 -16.31 -54.01
C SER A 431 25.06 -14.94 -53.45
N ASP A 432 25.77 -13.87 -53.83
CA ASP A 432 25.39 -12.51 -53.42
C ASP A 432 24.01 -12.07 -53.92
N SER A 433 23.56 -12.64 -55.04
CA SER A 433 22.26 -12.37 -55.66
C SER A 433 21.12 -13.23 -55.12
N LEU A 434 21.42 -14.45 -54.64
CA LEU A 434 20.43 -15.40 -54.10
C LEU A 434 21.05 -16.23 -52.97
N PHE A 435 20.49 -16.11 -51.77
CA PHE A 435 20.93 -16.92 -50.62
C PHE A 435 19.75 -17.41 -49.79
N VAL A 436 19.98 -18.53 -49.09
CA VAL A 436 18.97 -19.16 -48.24
C VAL A 436 19.36 -19.07 -46.78
N VAL A 437 18.38 -18.84 -45.90
CA VAL A 437 18.59 -18.74 -44.45
C VAL A 437 17.51 -19.55 -43.75
N ASN A 438 17.92 -20.43 -42.83
CA ASN A 438 16.97 -21.03 -41.88
C ASN A 438 16.89 -20.13 -40.65
N LEU A 439 15.81 -19.39 -40.51
CA LEU A 439 15.52 -18.55 -39.35
C LEU A 439 14.71 -19.35 -38.32
N TRP A 440 15.30 -20.46 -37.86
CA TRP A 440 14.75 -21.37 -36.84
C TRP A 440 13.32 -21.83 -37.16
N GLY A 441 13.13 -22.45 -38.32
CA GLY A 441 11.87 -22.99 -38.84
C GLY A 441 11.20 -22.13 -39.91
N TYR A 442 11.61 -20.86 -40.04
CA TYR A 442 11.26 -20.03 -41.19
C TYR A 442 12.39 -20.07 -42.22
N HIS A 443 12.20 -20.84 -43.29
CA HIS A 443 13.15 -20.94 -44.40
C HIS A 443 12.94 -19.77 -45.33
N LEU A 444 13.94 -18.89 -45.41
CA LEU A 444 13.94 -17.70 -46.24
C LEU A 444 14.78 -17.93 -47.49
N THR A 445 14.23 -17.57 -48.65
CA THR A 445 14.99 -17.40 -49.89
C THR A 445 14.99 -15.93 -50.23
N VAL A 446 16.18 -15.31 -50.19
CA VAL A 446 16.33 -13.88 -50.45
C VAL A 446 16.93 -13.70 -51.85
N THR A 447 16.17 -13.06 -52.73
CA THR A 447 16.56 -12.79 -54.12
C THR A 447 16.73 -11.30 -54.33
N THR A 448 17.86 -10.89 -54.90
CA THR A 448 18.14 -9.48 -55.19
C THR A 448 17.45 -9.06 -56.48
N LEU A 449 16.63 -8.01 -56.43
CA LEU A 449 16.00 -7.42 -57.61
C LEU A 449 16.87 -6.26 -58.11
N VAL A 450 17.41 -6.42 -59.31
CA VAL A 450 18.31 -5.46 -59.94
C VAL A 450 17.61 -4.84 -61.15
N ASP A 451 17.60 -3.50 -61.24
CA ASP A 451 17.22 -2.77 -62.44
C ASP A 451 18.36 -1.80 -62.80
N LYS A 452 18.77 -1.79 -64.08
CA LYS A 452 19.86 -0.93 -64.62
C LYS A 452 21.13 -0.93 -63.73
N GLU A 453 21.60 -2.13 -63.36
CA GLU A 453 22.79 -2.36 -62.50
C GLU A 453 22.71 -1.80 -61.06
N LYS A 454 21.55 -1.28 -60.64
CA LYS A 454 21.30 -0.84 -59.26
C LYS A 454 20.36 -1.81 -58.56
N VAL A 455 20.69 -2.12 -57.31
CA VAL A 455 19.81 -2.90 -56.44
C VAL A 455 18.59 -2.04 -56.12
N MET A 456 17.43 -2.44 -56.63
CA MET A 456 16.15 -1.80 -56.40
C MET A 456 15.56 -2.26 -55.07
N ASP A 457 15.41 -3.57 -54.91
CA ASP A 457 14.78 -4.20 -53.76
C ASP A 457 15.26 -5.65 -53.60
N TYR A 458 14.76 -6.34 -52.57
CA TYR A 458 14.95 -7.77 -52.37
C TYR A 458 13.60 -8.45 -52.22
N GLN A 459 13.42 -9.58 -52.89
CA GLN A 459 12.29 -10.47 -52.68
C GLN A 459 12.65 -11.49 -51.60
N VAL A 460 11.80 -11.64 -50.60
CA VAL A 460 11.96 -12.59 -49.49
C VAL A 460 10.81 -13.59 -49.57
N ASP A 461 11.12 -14.78 -50.08
CA ASP A 461 10.19 -15.89 -50.08
C ASP A 461 10.33 -16.67 -48.77
N ILE A 462 9.21 -16.92 -48.11
CA ILE A 462 9.16 -17.46 -46.75
C ILE A 462 8.42 -18.78 -46.79
N LYS A 463 9.06 -19.84 -46.31
CA LYS A 463 8.44 -21.16 -46.09
C LYS A 463 8.51 -21.51 -44.60
N CYS A 464 7.34 -21.73 -44.00
CA CYS A 464 7.19 -22.05 -42.59
C CYS A 464 7.13 -23.56 -42.39
N ASP A 465 8.13 -24.11 -41.68
CA ASP A 465 8.10 -25.46 -41.14
C ASP A 465 7.63 -25.40 -39.67
N VAL A 466 6.37 -25.75 -39.45
CA VAL A 466 5.71 -25.62 -38.15
C VAL A 466 6.35 -26.53 -37.10
N GLU A 467 6.76 -27.74 -37.48
CA GLU A 467 7.38 -28.68 -36.54
C GLU A 467 8.75 -28.19 -36.10
N GLU A 468 9.53 -27.64 -37.04
CA GLU A 468 10.84 -27.07 -36.75
C GLU A 468 10.74 -25.82 -35.86
N VAL A 469 9.76 -24.93 -36.11
CA VAL A 469 9.49 -23.77 -35.24
C VAL A 469 9.16 -24.21 -33.81
N LEU A 470 8.32 -25.24 -33.64
CA LEU A 470 7.98 -25.77 -32.31
C LEU A 470 9.18 -26.41 -31.62
N ARG A 471 9.98 -27.16 -32.39
CA ARG A 471 11.18 -27.83 -31.89
C ARG A 471 12.23 -26.84 -31.37
N TYR A 472 12.53 -25.79 -32.13
CA TYR A 472 13.49 -24.77 -31.68
C TYR A 472 12.96 -23.88 -30.56
N SER A 473 11.64 -23.66 -30.51
CA SER A 473 11.01 -22.89 -29.42
C SER A 473 10.93 -23.69 -28.12
N ARG A 474 11.40 -24.95 -28.09
CA ARG A 474 11.30 -25.89 -26.95
C ARG A 474 9.87 -26.06 -26.43
N ALA A 475 8.87 -25.85 -27.29
CA ALA A 475 7.49 -25.85 -26.87
C ALA A 475 6.96 -27.30 -26.83
N ARG A 476 6.20 -27.66 -25.78
CA ARG A 476 5.69 -29.03 -25.59
C ARG A 476 4.84 -29.45 -26.80
N THR A 477 5.14 -30.57 -27.45
CA THR A 477 4.34 -31.05 -28.60
C THR A 477 3.11 -31.87 -28.20
N THR A 478 2.74 -31.99 -26.92
CA THR A 478 1.75 -33.00 -26.49
C THR A 478 0.71 -32.48 -25.50
N ASN A 479 -0.49 -32.15 -26.02
CA ASN A 479 -1.77 -32.34 -25.33
C ASN A 479 -2.46 -33.64 -25.81
N ALA A 480 -1.70 -34.73 -25.90
CA ALA A 480 -2.24 -36.07 -26.12
C ALA A 480 -1.56 -37.05 -25.16
N GLY A 481 -2.37 -37.58 -24.23
CA GLY A 481 -2.11 -38.59 -23.21
C GLY A 481 -0.72 -39.22 -23.09
N LYS A 482 -0.10 -39.03 -21.92
CA LYS A 482 0.89 -39.88 -21.21
C LYS A 482 2.06 -40.48 -22.01
N ARG A 483 3.26 -40.27 -21.41
CA ARG A 483 4.54 -41.01 -21.55
C ARG A 483 5.36 -40.74 -22.81
N ASN A 484 6.37 -39.88 -22.66
CA ASN A 484 7.76 -40.31 -22.49
C ASN A 484 8.65 -39.06 -22.28
N MET A 485 9.40 -39.06 -21.19
CA MET A 485 10.47 -38.11 -20.92
C MET A 485 11.63 -38.33 -21.92
N ALA A 486 12.26 -37.24 -22.35
CA ALA A 486 13.65 -37.26 -22.79
C ALA A 486 14.36 -36.03 -22.19
N PRO A 487 15.64 -36.18 -21.79
CA PRO A 487 16.26 -35.38 -20.75
C PRO A 487 16.60 -33.97 -21.25
N THR A 488 16.03 -32.96 -20.60
CA THR A 488 16.61 -31.63 -20.63
C THR A 488 18.02 -31.74 -20.06
N LEU A 489 19.03 -31.29 -20.83
CA LEU A 489 20.40 -31.22 -20.34
C LEU A 489 20.40 -30.57 -18.94
N PRO A 490 21.13 -31.15 -17.96
CA PRO A 490 21.32 -30.49 -16.68
C PRO A 490 21.92 -29.11 -16.95
N ASN A 491 21.34 -28.08 -16.34
CA ASN A 491 21.87 -26.71 -16.41
C ASN A 491 23.36 -26.74 -16.02
N PRO A 492 24.30 -26.38 -16.92
CA PRO A 492 25.74 -26.42 -16.63
C PRO A 492 26.19 -25.35 -15.63
N LEU A 493 25.29 -24.46 -15.17
CA LEU A 493 25.59 -23.35 -14.26
C LEU A 493 25.19 -23.66 -12.81
N ARG A 494 25.52 -24.87 -12.34
CA ARG A 494 25.19 -25.38 -10.99
C ARG A 494 26.12 -24.87 -9.88
N ASN A 495 26.92 -23.83 -10.13
CA ASN A 495 27.80 -23.27 -9.13
C ASN A 495 27.26 -21.91 -8.73
N GLU A 496 26.86 -21.79 -7.45
CA GLU A 496 26.34 -20.57 -6.77
C GLU A 496 24.81 -20.42 -6.66
N MET A 497 24.05 -21.52 -6.60
CA MET A 497 22.73 -21.43 -5.97
C MET A 497 22.89 -21.22 -4.46
N VAL A 498 22.46 -20.07 -3.97
CA VAL A 498 22.23 -19.82 -2.54
C VAL A 498 21.39 -20.97 -1.97
N SER A 499 21.77 -21.48 -0.79
CA SER A 499 21.09 -22.61 -0.16
C SER A 499 19.58 -22.37 -0.03
N LYS A 500 18.76 -23.38 -0.32
CA LYS A 500 17.28 -23.36 -0.24
C LYS A 500 16.74 -22.66 1.02
N GLN A 501 17.42 -22.85 2.16
CA GLN A 501 17.12 -22.20 3.44
C GLN A 501 17.22 -20.67 3.40
N LYS A 502 18.21 -20.09 2.70
CA LYS A 502 18.36 -18.63 2.56
C LYS A 502 17.35 -18.04 1.58
N LEU A 503 16.94 -18.80 0.56
CA LEU A 503 15.84 -18.43 -0.33
C LEU A 503 14.49 -18.44 0.41
N GLU A 504 14.27 -19.43 1.29
CA GLU A 504 13.12 -19.49 2.19
C GLU A 504 13.14 -18.34 3.21
N GLU A 505 14.28 -18.05 3.86
CA GLU A 505 14.45 -16.90 4.77
C GLU A 505 14.19 -15.55 4.07
N LEU A 506 14.71 -15.37 2.84
CA LEU A 506 14.41 -14.18 2.03
C LEU A 506 12.92 -14.15 1.67
N SER A 507 12.30 -15.28 1.33
CA SER A 507 10.88 -15.35 0.99
C SER A 507 9.95 -15.07 2.17
N GLU A 508 10.32 -15.49 3.39
CA GLU A 508 9.57 -15.23 4.63
C GLU A 508 9.64 -13.75 5.03
N ILE A 509 10.80 -13.11 4.86
CA ILE A 509 10.95 -11.65 5.01
C ILE A 509 10.07 -10.90 3.98
N ILE A 510 9.87 -11.48 2.80
CA ILE A 510 9.07 -10.91 1.71
C ILE A 510 7.56 -11.16 1.89
N ASP A 511 7.14 -12.29 2.46
CA ASP A 511 5.73 -12.60 2.74
C ASP A 511 5.15 -11.73 3.86
N GLY A 512 6.00 -11.11 4.70
CA GLY A 512 5.58 -10.09 5.66
C GLY A 512 5.01 -8.81 5.03
N GLU A 513 5.28 -8.56 3.74
CA GLU A 513 4.91 -7.31 3.04
C GLU A 513 3.88 -7.48 1.91
N PHE A 514 3.47 -8.72 1.59
CA PHE A 514 2.52 -8.98 0.50
C PHE A 514 1.50 -10.06 0.87
N GLU A 515 0.78 -9.87 1.98
CA GLU A 515 -0.60 -10.34 2.00
C GLU A 515 -1.44 -9.34 1.16
N PRO A 516 -2.22 -9.80 0.17
CA PRO A 516 -3.34 -8.99 -0.30
C PRO A 516 -4.18 -8.60 0.92
N ILE A 517 -4.92 -7.49 0.84
CA ILE A 517 -6.00 -7.18 1.78
C ILE A 517 -7.13 -8.21 1.56
N GLN A 518 -6.86 -9.49 1.76
CA GLN A 518 -7.82 -10.30 2.47
C GLN A 518 -7.94 -9.59 3.81
N ARG A 519 -9.15 -9.10 4.11
CA ARG A 519 -9.49 -8.75 5.48
C ARG A 519 -9.06 -9.95 6.30
N LYS A 520 -7.94 -9.85 7.04
CA LYS A 520 -7.60 -10.81 8.08
C LYS A 520 -8.92 -11.04 8.81
N ALA A 521 -9.38 -12.29 8.87
CA ALA A 521 -10.43 -12.63 9.82
C ALA A 521 -10.00 -11.93 11.11
N PRO A 522 -10.84 -11.03 11.66
CA PRO A 522 -10.38 -10.07 12.66
C PRO A 522 -9.61 -10.86 13.69
N SER A 523 -8.30 -10.62 13.78
CA SER A 523 -7.47 -11.22 14.82
C SER A 523 -8.25 -11.01 16.11
N PRO A 524 -8.46 -12.06 16.92
CA PRO A 524 -9.39 -12.01 18.05
C PRO A 524 -9.09 -10.73 18.78
N LYS A 525 -10.04 -9.78 18.74
CA LYS A 525 -9.81 -8.44 19.27
C LYS A 525 -9.50 -8.66 20.75
N GLY A 526 -8.23 -8.51 21.12
CA GLY A 526 -7.86 -8.32 22.51
C GLY A 526 -8.71 -7.18 23.05
N LYS A 527 -9.06 -7.25 24.33
CA LYS A 527 -9.98 -6.29 24.93
C LYS A 527 -9.30 -4.92 25.12
N LEU A 528 -8.02 -4.81 24.72
CA LEU A 528 -7.17 -3.62 24.78
C LEU A 528 -7.15 -2.69 23.54
N GLY A 529 -8.06 -2.85 22.58
CA GLY A 529 -8.17 -1.91 21.45
C GLY A 529 -7.13 -2.11 20.32
N ARG A 530 -7.15 -1.23 19.31
CA ARG A 530 -6.75 -1.58 17.92
C ARG A 530 -5.26 -1.81 17.63
N ARG A 531 -4.29 -1.44 18.47
CA ARG A 531 -2.85 -1.78 18.28
C ARG A 531 -2.04 -1.81 19.59
N VAL A 532 -1.71 -3.01 20.08
CA VAL A 532 -0.68 -3.23 21.11
C VAL A 532 0.66 -3.50 20.41
N LYS A 533 1.70 -2.71 20.69
CA LYS A 533 3.08 -2.92 20.23
C LYS A 533 3.92 -3.43 21.38
N GLN A 534 4.20 -4.72 21.40
CA GLN A 534 5.07 -5.35 22.38
C GLN A 534 6.53 -5.25 21.92
N ARG A 535 7.40 -4.66 22.73
CA ARG A 535 8.87 -4.71 22.59
C ARG A 535 9.45 -5.55 23.73
N LYS A 536 10.76 -5.81 23.70
CA LYS A 536 11.44 -6.69 24.68
C LYS A 536 11.30 -6.22 26.15
N HIS A 537 11.34 -4.92 26.40
CA HIS A 537 11.35 -4.33 27.76
C HIS A 537 10.17 -3.40 28.03
N LEU A 538 9.33 -3.12 27.03
CA LEU A 538 8.20 -2.21 27.14
C LEU A 538 7.06 -2.63 26.20
N VAL A 539 5.82 -2.36 26.60
CA VAL A 539 4.61 -2.51 25.78
C VAL A 539 3.97 -1.15 25.58
N GLU A 540 3.70 -0.78 24.33
CA GLU A 540 2.93 0.43 23.97
C GLU A 540 1.52 0.02 23.54
N ILE A 541 0.51 0.42 24.31
CA ILE A 541 -0.90 0.21 24.03
C ILE A 541 -1.45 1.51 23.42
N ASN A 542 -1.82 1.48 22.15
CA ASN A 542 -2.41 2.63 21.48
C ASN A 542 -3.94 2.53 21.51
N ALA A 543 -4.56 3.38 22.31
CA ALA A 543 -6.01 3.50 22.42
C ALA A 543 -6.44 4.88 21.91
N ASP A 544 -6.72 4.96 20.60
CA ASP A 544 -7.20 6.12 19.82
C ASP A 544 -6.49 7.47 20.08
N GLU A 545 -6.71 8.10 21.24
CA GLU A 545 -6.19 9.42 21.61
C GLU A 545 -4.97 9.36 22.57
N ILE A 546 -4.69 8.21 23.20
CA ILE A 546 -3.61 8.06 24.18
C ILE A 546 -2.77 6.81 23.91
N THR A 547 -1.45 6.98 23.95
CA THR A 547 -0.48 5.87 24.02
C THR A 547 -0.11 5.60 25.47
N ILE A 548 -0.42 4.41 25.96
CA ILE A 548 -0.05 3.97 27.31
C ILE A 548 1.12 3.00 27.20
N THR A 549 2.17 3.28 27.96
CA THR A 549 3.42 2.54 28.01
C THR A 549 3.51 1.75 29.32
N LEU A 550 3.72 0.44 29.23
CA LEU A 550 3.88 -0.47 30.36
C LEU A 550 5.27 -1.11 30.33
N SER A 551 5.88 -1.29 31.50
CA SER A 551 7.17 -1.96 31.68
C SER A 551 7.15 -2.82 32.95
N LYS A 552 8.15 -3.70 33.13
CA LYS A 552 8.36 -4.42 34.42
C LYS A 552 8.58 -3.48 35.61
N TYR A 553 8.97 -2.22 35.35
CA TYR A 553 9.23 -1.19 36.35
C TYR A 553 8.01 -0.28 36.61
N THR A 554 6.87 -0.55 35.98
CA THR A 554 5.64 0.22 36.19
C THR A 554 5.11 -0.04 37.61
N SER A 555 4.90 1.02 38.39
CA SER A 555 4.37 0.89 39.75
C SER A 555 2.92 0.38 39.75
N PRO A 556 2.47 -0.31 40.81
CA PRO A 556 1.10 -0.82 40.90
C PRO A 556 0.05 0.31 40.78
N GLU A 557 0.36 1.49 41.29
CA GLU A 557 -0.50 2.69 41.19
C GLU A 557 -0.55 3.26 39.76
N ALA A 558 0.55 3.19 39.00
CA ALA A 558 0.56 3.58 37.59
C ALA A 558 -0.20 2.55 36.73
N LEU A 559 -0.08 1.26 37.06
CA LEU A 559 -0.81 0.19 36.40
C LEU A 559 -2.32 0.33 36.56
N GLU A 560 -2.81 0.58 37.78
CA GLU A 560 -4.25 0.80 38.06
C GLU A 560 -4.80 2.04 37.33
N ARG A 561 -4.02 3.14 37.26
CA ARG A 561 -4.38 4.32 36.47
C ARG A 561 -4.47 4.00 34.97
N SER A 562 -3.51 3.26 34.43
CA SER A 562 -3.50 2.81 33.04
C SER A 562 -4.68 1.88 32.72
N ILE A 563 -5.02 0.95 33.62
CA ILE A 563 -6.19 0.05 33.49
C ILE A 563 -7.49 0.86 33.45
N THR A 564 -7.62 1.85 34.34
CA THR A 564 -8.80 2.72 34.40
C THR A 564 -8.96 3.54 33.12
N ALA A 565 -7.85 4.09 32.61
CA ALA A 565 -7.86 4.84 31.35
C ALA A 565 -8.21 3.94 30.14
N LEU A 566 -7.63 2.74 30.07
CA LEU A 566 -7.92 1.76 29.01
C LEU A 566 -9.37 1.26 29.08
N SER A 567 -9.92 1.06 30.28
CA SER A 567 -11.32 0.66 30.48
C SER A 567 -12.30 1.73 30.00
N ALA A 568 -12.03 2.99 30.33
CA ALA A 568 -12.84 4.11 29.88
C ALA A 568 -12.83 4.28 28.35
N MET A 569 -11.70 4.03 27.70
CA MET A 569 -11.55 4.21 26.25
C MET A 569 -12.06 3.03 25.43
N THR A 570 -11.87 1.80 25.91
CA THR A 570 -12.24 0.58 25.16
C THR A 570 -13.65 0.07 25.48
N GLY A 571 -14.26 0.52 26.59
CA GLY A 571 -15.59 0.08 27.04
C GLY A 571 -15.61 -1.31 27.68
N HIS A 572 -14.45 -1.92 27.92
CA HIS A 572 -14.34 -3.23 28.59
C HIS A 572 -14.15 -3.07 30.11
N PRO A 573 -14.60 -4.06 30.92
CA PRO A 573 -14.52 -3.96 32.37
C PRO A 573 -13.06 -3.92 32.87
N PRO A 574 -12.75 -3.15 33.94
CA PRO A 574 -11.38 -2.97 34.45
C PRO A 574 -10.70 -4.29 34.83
N SER A 575 -11.45 -5.25 35.37
CA SER A 575 -10.94 -6.59 35.72
C SER A 575 -10.36 -7.32 34.52
N SER A 576 -11.02 -7.21 33.38
CA SER A 576 -10.59 -7.90 32.17
C SER A 576 -9.39 -7.25 31.48
N ILE A 577 -9.26 -5.93 31.62
CA ILE A 577 -8.09 -5.19 31.13
C ILE A 577 -6.90 -5.41 32.06
N LYS A 578 -7.15 -5.54 33.36
CA LYS A 578 -6.14 -5.86 34.35
C LYS A 578 -5.45 -7.18 34.04
N GLU A 579 -6.22 -8.24 33.78
CA GLU A 579 -5.69 -9.55 33.38
C GLU A 579 -4.80 -9.47 32.14
N GLU A 580 -5.27 -8.78 31.10
CA GLU A 580 -4.53 -8.64 29.83
C GLU A 580 -3.26 -7.78 29.99
N CYS A 581 -3.31 -6.69 30.77
CA CYS A 581 -2.15 -5.87 31.10
C CYS A 581 -1.12 -6.63 31.95
N THR A 582 -1.56 -7.43 32.92
CA THR A 582 -0.66 -8.26 33.74
C THR A 582 0.03 -9.34 32.91
N GLU A 583 -0.70 -9.99 32.01
CA GLU A 583 -0.13 -11.00 31.10
C GLU A 583 0.92 -10.38 30.16
N LEU A 584 0.69 -9.15 29.69
CA LEU A 584 1.64 -8.42 28.87
C LEU A 584 2.89 -8.01 29.65
N ILE A 585 2.77 -7.60 30.91
CA ILE A 585 3.90 -7.27 31.79
C ILE A 585 4.71 -8.53 32.12
N ASP A 586 4.07 -9.69 32.29
CA ASP A 586 4.76 -10.94 32.59
C ASP A 586 5.65 -11.40 31.44
N LYS A 587 5.25 -11.12 30.20
CA LYS A 587 6.02 -11.41 28.98
C LYS A 587 7.20 -10.45 28.72
N LEU A 588 7.37 -9.39 29.52
CA LEU A 588 8.48 -8.44 29.39
C LEU A 588 9.74 -8.91 30.13
N ASP A 589 10.92 -8.59 29.59
CA ASP A 589 12.20 -8.88 30.24
C ASP A 589 12.66 -7.71 31.14
N TRP A 590 13.34 -8.04 32.24
CA TRP A 590 14.10 -7.06 33.03
C TRP A 590 15.30 -6.50 32.25
N LEU A 591 15.70 -5.25 32.53
CA LEU A 591 16.97 -4.71 32.03
C LEU A 591 18.11 -5.41 32.77
N ARG A 592 18.96 -6.14 32.03
CA ARG A 592 20.08 -6.91 32.58
C ARG A 592 21.43 -6.39 32.13
N VAL A 593 22.40 -6.41 33.03
CA VAL A 593 23.83 -6.24 32.75
C VAL A 593 24.51 -7.56 33.11
N GLY A 594 24.95 -8.32 32.10
CA GLY A 594 25.38 -9.71 32.32
C GLY A 594 24.23 -10.59 32.77
N ASN A 595 24.34 -11.21 33.96
CA ASN A 595 23.30 -12.07 34.55
C ASN A 595 22.43 -11.36 35.61
N GLU A 596 22.72 -10.11 35.97
CA GLU A 596 22.04 -9.39 37.05
C GLU A 596 21.04 -8.35 36.50
N ALA A 597 19.88 -8.22 37.16
CA ALA A 597 18.85 -7.25 36.78
C ALA A 597 19.06 -5.91 37.48
N ILE A 598 18.92 -4.80 36.74
CA ILE A 598 19.03 -3.45 37.30
C ILE A 598 17.81 -3.17 38.18
N SER A 599 18.05 -2.70 39.41
CA SER A 599 16.99 -2.33 40.35
C SER A 599 16.29 -1.02 39.96
N TYR A 600 15.02 -0.89 40.35
CA TYR A 600 14.25 0.35 40.16
C TYR A 600 14.91 1.55 40.85
N GLU A 601 15.50 1.35 42.03
CA GLU A 601 16.16 2.40 42.81
C GLU A 601 17.33 3.04 42.06
N THR A 602 18.13 2.24 41.34
CA THR A 602 19.25 2.74 40.54
C THR A 602 18.76 3.59 39.37
N LEU A 603 17.67 3.17 38.70
CA LEU A 603 17.05 3.94 37.62
C LEU A 603 16.40 5.23 38.12
N SER A 604 15.74 5.19 39.28
CA SER A 604 15.10 6.37 39.88
C SER A 604 16.14 7.42 40.30
N LYS A 605 17.22 7.01 40.96
CA LYS A 605 18.33 7.91 41.33
C LYS A 605 18.97 8.56 40.11
N LEU A 606 19.11 7.85 39.00
CA LEU A 606 19.64 8.41 37.76
C LEU A 606 18.71 9.48 37.17
N ILE A 607 17.40 9.23 37.17
CA ILE A 607 16.38 10.17 36.67
C ILE A 607 16.37 11.45 37.50
N GLU A 608 16.41 11.31 38.82
CA GLU A 608 16.51 12.46 39.73
C GLU A 608 17.79 13.25 39.48
N LEU A 609 18.95 12.59 39.47
CA LEU A 609 20.23 13.25 39.21
C LEU A 609 20.28 13.96 37.85
N TYR A 610 19.66 13.39 36.81
CA TYR A 610 19.58 14.00 35.49
C TYR A 610 18.63 15.21 35.47
N ASN A 611 17.42 15.05 36.00
CA ASN A 611 16.39 16.11 36.00
C ASN A 611 16.74 17.27 36.95
N THR A 612 17.52 17.05 38.01
CA THR A 612 18.02 18.14 38.87
C THR A 612 19.15 18.94 38.21
N LYS A 613 19.93 18.33 37.31
CA LYS A 613 21.02 19.02 36.59
C LYS A 613 20.56 19.79 35.35
N ASN A 614 19.45 19.38 34.73
CA ASN A 614 18.95 19.97 33.49
C ASN A 614 17.55 20.56 33.68
N GLU A 615 17.44 21.89 33.76
CA GLU A 615 16.13 22.58 33.89
C GLU A 615 15.30 22.54 32.58
N ASN A 616 15.95 22.39 31.42
CA ASN A 616 15.29 22.51 30.11
C ASN A 616 14.88 21.16 29.48
N LYS A 617 15.32 20.01 30.00
CA LYS A 617 15.07 18.69 29.41
C LYS A 617 14.59 17.72 30.49
N HIS A 618 13.49 17.01 30.21
CA HIS A 618 12.93 16.03 31.13
C HIS A 618 13.14 14.60 30.61
N LEU A 619 13.75 13.76 31.43
CA LEU A 619 13.92 12.34 31.14
C LEU A 619 12.89 11.52 31.91
N SER A 620 12.00 10.84 31.16
CA SER A 620 11.05 9.89 31.74
C SER A 620 11.66 8.51 31.88
N ILE A 621 11.16 7.71 32.84
CA ILE A 621 11.65 6.34 33.08
C ILE A 621 11.50 5.44 31.84
N GLU A 622 10.47 5.67 31.03
CA GLU A 622 10.21 4.93 29.80
C GLU A 622 11.22 5.25 28.69
N ARG A 623 11.60 6.53 28.57
CA ARG A 623 12.67 6.96 27.66
C ARG A 623 14.02 6.42 28.13
N LEU A 624 14.27 6.43 29.43
CA LEU A 624 15.48 5.84 30.00
C LEU A 624 15.58 4.34 29.72
N ILE A 625 14.51 3.58 29.97
CA ILE A 625 14.48 2.13 29.72
C ILE A 625 14.72 1.81 28.23
N SER A 626 14.06 2.54 27.33
CA SER A 626 14.24 2.34 25.88
C SER A 626 15.64 2.72 25.40
N GLY A 627 16.23 3.80 25.92
CA GLY A 627 17.59 4.23 25.60
C GLY A 627 18.68 3.28 26.14
N LEU A 628 18.55 2.84 27.40
CA LEU A 628 19.52 1.92 28.02
C LEU A 628 19.45 0.50 27.41
N ALA A 629 18.29 0.08 26.91
CA ALA A 629 18.13 -1.21 26.22
C ALA A 629 18.97 -1.31 24.94
N VAL A 630 19.16 -0.19 24.23
CA VAL A 630 19.95 -0.13 22.98
C VAL A 630 21.43 0.08 23.29
N ARG A 631 21.76 0.90 24.29
CA ARG A 631 23.14 1.33 24.60
C ARG A 631 23.76 0.50 25.74
N ARG A 632 24.10 -0.77 25.46
CA ARG A 632 24.64 -1.73 26.46
C ARG A 632 25.86 -1.23 27.25
N LYS A 633 26.76 -0.46 26.64
CA LYS A 633 27.94 0.12 27.31
C LYS A 633 27.56 1.18 28.36
N VAL A 634 26.62 2.06 28.01
CA VAL A 634 26.11 3.11 28.91
C VAL A 634 25.29 2.46 30.03
N CYS A 635 24.51 1.42 29.73
CA CYS A 635 23.78 0.62 30.70
C CYS A 635 24.70 -0.03 31.75
N LYS A 636 25.86 -0.56 31.31
CA LYS A 636 26.88 -1.11 32.21
C LYS A 636 27.53 -0.03 33.09
N GLN A 637 27.87 1.13 32.53
CA GLN A 637 28.45 2.25 33.29
C GLN A 637 27.48 2.81 34.33
N VAL A 638 26.20 2.92 33.98
CA VAL A 638 25.12 3.32 34.90
C VAL A 638 24.96 2.31 36.04
N TYR A 639 25.04 1.02 35.74
CA TYR A 639 24.97 -0.03 36.76
C TYR A 639 26.17 0.00 37.72
N GLU A 640 27.37 0.24 37.20
CA GLU A 640 28.62 0.35 37.97
C GLU A 640 28.74 1.68 38.75
N GLY A 641 27.84 2.64 38.51
CA GLY A 641 27.82 3.95 39.19
C GLY A 641 28.74 5.01 38.57
N HIS A 642 29.27 4.77 37.37
CA HIS A 642 30.19 5.67 36.66
C HIS A 642 29.38 6.68 35.82
N LEU A 643 29.22 7.91 36.32
CA LEU A 643 28.41 8.98 35.70
C LEU A 643 29.29 10.08 35.07
N ASP A 644 30.00 9.73 34.00
CA ASP A 644 30.88 10.65 33.25
C ASP A 644 30.11 11.53 32.25
N GLU A 645 30.74 12.58 31.70
CA GLU A 645 30.15 13.46 30.66
C GLU A 645 29.62 12.69 29.44
N SER A 646 30.25 11.55 29.09
CA SER A 646 29.77 10.69 28.00
C SER A 646 28.41 10.04 28.31
N VAL A 647 28.14 9.70 29.57
CA VAL A 647 26.86 9.14 30.01
C VAL A 647 25.79 10.22 29.99
N PHE A 648 26.08 11.43 30.48
CA PHE A 648 25.14 12.55 30.41
C PHE A 648 24.82 12.98 28.98
N ARG A 649 25.80 12.98 28.07
CA ARG A 649 25.57 13.22 26.64
C ARG A 649 24.67 12.16 26.00
N ALA A 650 24.86 10.89 26.37
CA ALA A 650 24.00 9.81 25.91
C ALA A 650 22.57 9.92 26.46
N LEU A 651 22.40 10.35 27.72
CA LEU A 651 21.09 10.59 28.33
C LEU A 651 20.39 11.81 27.70
N ASP A 652 21.15 12.83 27.28
CA ASP A 652 20.63 13.98 26.53
C ASP A 652 20.04 13.58 25.18
N GLU A 653 20.71 12.70 24.42
CA GLU A 653 20.19 12.17 23.16
C GLU A 653 18.91 11.36 23.37
N VAL A 654 18.88 10.54 24.43
CA VAL A 654 17.71 9.75 24.84
C VAL A 654 16.54 10.64 25.30
N ALA A 655 16.82 11.76 25.97
CA ALA A 655 15.80 12.72 26.39
C ALA A 655 15.17 13.46 25.20
N ILE A 656 15.92 13.71 24.12
CA ILE A 656 15.44 14.39 22.91
C ILE A 656 14.72 13.42 21.96
N GLY A 657 15.04 12.12 22.02
CA GLY A 657 14.43 11.08 21.18
C GLY A 657 15.13 10.89 19.84
N ILE A 658 16.46 11.10 19.80
CA ILE A 658 17.35 10.89 18.64
C ILE A 658 18.04 9.53 18.73
#